data_AF-A0A660V8L3-F1
#
_entry.id   AF-A0A660V8L3-F1
#
_cell.length_a   1.000
_cell.length_b   1.000
_cell.length_c   1.000
_cell.angle_alpha   90.00
_cell.angle_beta   90.00
_cell.angle_gamma   90.00
#
_symmetry.space_group_name_H-M   'P 1'
#
loop_
_entity.id
_entity.type
_entity.pdbx_description
1 polymer ?
#
loop_
_entity_poly.entity_id
_entity_poly.type
_entity_poly.pdbx_seq_one_letter_code
_entity_poly.pdbx_strand_id
1 'polypeptide(L)'
;NSSSPTFTNCTLSDNSATNSRGAIWCGWNGRTNLNNCILWGNSSEIHIYDAYSYCTLNYCCVDNTGYDGHTGNITENNCIHQDPRFVGAAGGYHLKSSSPCIDAGDNSLVPSGVDEDLDGKERVVDGNNDGVATVDIGAYEYQMQIATTALPDATEGVAYSYTVQATGGNWANYNWSISGQPSWLSIDAATGELSGTPPAGSAGTYTFTVSVTDGQRTASKQFVLVVKLFSVNFEASPTQGKAPLTVKFTDKSRGTITQWEWDFDNDGKVDSYDQNPQWTYNDAGWYTVRLTISNGTSSDTCVREKFVQVGTNVYYVDGVNGDDTNSGTGWSDAFATIGKALSVASDYDLVLVADATYDETNLNFNGKKIYLKGVDYHLGGLTRPVIDCQNSGSAFYFGSGETKDSVVDNFVIQNGRVEDTYGGAVVCENNSSPAIRNCVFQGNKAEDTNGLYDYEDGGAISCTDSSSPSIIDCTFKNNAALRGGAVSCRDNSSPMIVGCTFSDNSASDDGGAIFCIDSSSPTITNSTFSGNSTANWCGGAIACWNSSSPTVSNCTFSRNSADDYGGAIYCDSSSPTVSNCTFSHNNVSDYGGAISCLNNSSPSITNCTFSGNSADGNGGAIACYYSSSPTLTNCTFSGNSATNSGGAVACVDSNPNIINCTFIGNSVKGNGGAIYCGSSSGSGAGSSPTLDNCIFWGNSAVTGGGEIHANSGCTVTLNHCCVDNNTGDYGGSGTIDDSNNCIFAEPQFVDAANGNYHLQNTSPCIDAGNNSLVPSGVDKDLDGNQRIADGDNDGTATVDIGAYEYQMQITITRLPDAAEGVAYSCTVAATGGNWVNYNWSISGQPS
;
A
#
# COMPACT_ATOMS: atom_id res chain seq x y z
N ASN A 1 -8.12 32.74 -21.39
CA ASN A 1 -8.93 33.53 -22.35
C ASN A 1 -8.65 33.07 -23.76
N SER A 2 -9.68 32.66 -24.50
CA SER A 2 -9.59 32.20 -25.90
C SER A 2 -8.64 31.01 -26.14
N SER A 3 -8.41 30.18 -25.12
CA SER A 3 -7.62 28.95 -25.25
C SER A 3 -8.41 27.90 -26.03
N SER A 4 -7.71 27.12 -26.86
CA SER A 4 -8.32 26.02 -27.62
C SER A 4 -7.57 24.70 -27.45
N PRO A 5 -7.49 24.16 -26.21
CA PRO A 5 -6.76 22.94 -25.96
C PRO A 5 -7.44 21.75 -26.65
N THR A 6 -6.63 20.79 -27.11
CA THR A 6 -7.11 19.51 -27.64
C THR A 6 -6.56 18.40 -26.76
N PHE A 7 -7.44 17.62 -26.18
CA PHE A 7 -7.12 16.39 -25.44
C PHE A 7 -7.33 15.22 -26.39
N THR A 8 -6.41 14.27 -26.43
CA THR A 8 -6.53 13.10 -27.30
C THR A 8 -6.10 11.85 -26.56
N ASN A 9 -6.95 10.82 -26.60
CA ASN A 9 -6.73 9.54 -25.94
C ASN A 9 -6.40 9.71 -24.44
N CYS A 10 -7.22 10.49 -23.72
CA CYS A 10 -7.05 10.76 -22.29
C CYS A 10 -8.18 10.12 -21.48
N THR A 11 -7.89 9.69 -20.25
CA THR A 11 -8.91 9.30 -19.26
C THR A 11 -8.92 10.34 -18.14
N LEU A 12 -10.03 11.06 -17.98
CA LEU A 12 -10.27 12.01 -16.90
C LEU A 12 -11.34 11.39 -16.00
N SER A 13 -10.93 10.88 -14.85
CA SER A 13 -11.84 10.18 -13.95
C SER A 13 -11.65 10.59 -12.50
N ASP A 14 -12.74 10.54 -11.74
CA ASP A 14 -12.78 10.79 -10.28
C ASP A 14 -12.21 12.14 -9.83
N ASN A 15 -12.23 13.14 -10.72
CA ASN A 15 -11.85 14.51 -10.40
C ASN A 15 -13.00 15.20 -9.64
N SER A 16 -12.67 15.70 -8.46
CA SER A 16 -13.59 16.44 -7.60
C SER A 16 -13.20 17.91 -7.53
N ALA A 17 -14.19 18.79 -7.60
CA ALA A 17 -14.02 20.21 -7.32
C ALA A 17 -15.18 20.72 -6.49
N THR A 18 -14.90 21.54 -5.49
CA THR A 18 -15.87 22.09 -4.52
C THR A 18 -17.03 22.89 -5.16
N ASN A 19 -16.87 23.35 -6.41
CA ASN A 19 -17.85 24.18 -7.13
C ASN A 19 -18.42 23.52 -8.41
N SER A 20 -18.52 22.19 -8.46
CA SER A 20 -19.12 21.42 -9.59
C SER A 20 -18.38 21.55 -10.93
N ARG A 21 -17.06 21.36 -10.93
CA ARG A 21 -16.17 21.55 -12.09
C ARG A 21 -15.07 20.48 -12.15
N GLY A 22 -15.48 19.22 -12.06
CA GLY A 22 -14.57 18.09 -11.89
C GLY A 22 -13.55 17.92 -13.01
N ALA A 23 -14.00 17.57 -14.22
CA ALA A 23 -13.09 17.17 -15.30
C ALA A 23 -12.69 18.34 -16.23
N ILE A 24 -13.65 19.00 -16.89
CA ILE A 24 -13.38 20.09 -17.83
C ILE A 24 -14.17 21.34 -17.47
N TRP A 25 -13.47 22.47 -17.30
CA TRP A 25 -14.07 23.79 -17.19
C TRP A 25 -13.71 24.65 -18.40
N CYS A 26 -14.72 25.05 -19.19
CA CYS A 26 -14.52 25.87 -20.39
C CYS A 26 -15.16 27.26 -20.21
N GLY A 27 -14.35 28.32 -20.28
CA GLY A 27 -14.80 29.68 -20.08
C GLY A 27 -13.98 30.72 -20.85
N TRP A 28 -14.48 31.95 -20.85
CA TRP A 28 -13.88 33.15 -21.44
C TRP A 28 -13.52 32.99 -22.91
N ASN A 29 -14.53 32.62 -23.71
CA ASN A 29 -14.42 32.33 -25.15
C ASN A 29 -13.50 31.14 -25.47
N GLY A 30 -13.36 30.17 -24.56
CA GLY A 30 -12.57 28.96 -24.75
C GLY A 30 -13.22 27.99 -25.74
N ARG A 31 -12.40 27.17 -26.41
CA ARG A 31 -12.87 26.12 -27.35
C ARG A 31 -12.09 24.83 -27.14
N THR A 32 -12.59 23.96 -26.26
CA THR A 32 -11.91 22.70 -25.96
C THR A 32 -12.35 21.61 -26.93
N ASN A 33 -11.40 20.82 -27.44
CA ASN A 33 -11.70 19.59 -28.18
C ASN A 33 -11.20 18.39 -27.38
N LEU A 34 -12.00 17.33 -27.32
CA LEU A 34 -11.63 16.04 -26.77
C LEU A 34 -11.82 15.00 -27.86
N ASN A 35 -10.80 14.18 -28.09
CA ASN A 35 -10.79 13.15 -29.11
C ASN A 35 -10.46 11.82 -28.44
N ASN A 36 -11.29 10.79 -28.63
CA ASN A 36 -11.03 9.46 -28.05
C ASN A 36 -10.81 9.48 -26.53
N CYS A 37 -11.48 10.38 -25.79
CA CYS A 37 -11.27 10.53 -24.34
C CYS A 37 -12.37 9.85 -23.51
N ILE A 38 -12.02 9.38 -22.31
CA ILE A 38 -12.99 8.96 -21.28
C ILE A 38 -13.14 10.08 -20.23
N LEU A 39 -14.39 10.40 -19.88
CA LEU A 39 -14.79 11.33 -18.84
C LEU A 39 -15.81 10.62 -17.94
N TRP A 40 -15.40 10.16 -16.76
CA TRP A 40 -16.27 9.33 -15.92
C TRP A 40 -16.03 9.51 -14.42
N GLY A 41 -17.09 9.44 -13.60
CA GLY A 41 -16.97 9.47 -12.14
C GLY A 41 -16.53 10.82 -11.58
N ASN A 42 -16.48 11.88 -12.39
CA ASN A 42 -16.10 13.21 -11.93
C ASN A 42 -17.29 13.90 -11.23
N SER A 43 -17.02 14.80 -10.28
CA SER A 43 -18.06 15.62 -9.63
C SER A 43 -18.93 16.41 -10.63
N SER A 44 -18.35 16.77 -11.77
CA SER A 44 -19.02 17.15 -13.02
C SER A 44 -18.07 16.85 -14.18
N GLU A 45 -18.58 16.35 -15.29
CA GLU A 45 -17.75 15.99 -16.44
C GLU A 45 -17.30 17.23 -17.21
N ILE A 46 -18.26 18.08 -17.61
CA ILE A 46 -17.99 19.29 -18.40
C ILE A 46 -18.85 20.44 -17.93
N HIS A 47 -18.23 21.57 -17.60
CA HIS A 47 -18.91 22.81 -17.26
C HIS A 47 -18.57 23.93 -18.26
N ILE A 48 -19.58 24.52 -18.90
CA ILE A 48 -19.43 25.68 -19.80
C ILE A 48 -19.84 26.97 -19.08
N TYR A 49 -18.88 27.85 -18.82
CA TYR A 49 -19.07 29.03 -17.97
C TYR A 49 -19.85 30.18 -18.64
N ASP A 50 -19.66 30.41 -19.93
CA ASP A 50 -20.31 31.50 -20.66
C ASP A 50 -20.82 31.08 -22.04
N ALA A 51 -21.76 31.86 -22.59
CA ALA A 51 -22.42 31.58 -23.85
C ALA A 51 -21.50 31.61 -25.08
N TYR A 52 -20.24 32.01 -24.94
CA TYR A 52 -19.27 32.12 -26.04
C TYR A 52 -18.18 31.06 -25.99
N SER A 53 -18.21 30.19 -24.98
CA SER A 53 -17.29 29.06 -24.81
C SER A 53 -17.94 27.77 -25.31
N TYR A 54 -17.13 26.87 -25.88
CA TYR A 54 -17.60 25.66 -26.54
C TYR A 54 -16.71 24.46 -26.19
N CYS A 55 -17.32 23.28 -26.13
CA CYS A 55 -16.59 22.02 -25.99
C CYS A 55 -17.05 21.05 -27.08
N THR A 56 -16.11 20.44 -27.79
CA THR A 56 -16.41 19.41 -28.80
C THR A 56 -15.83 18.08 -28.34
N LEU A 57 -16.64 17.04 -28.30
CA LEU A 57 -16.23 15.67 -28.01
C LEU A 57 -16.33 14.87 -29.30
N ASN A 58 -15.26 14.21 -29.70
CA ASN A 58 -15.19 13.34 -30.87
C ASN A 58 -14.79 11.94 -30.40
N TYR A 59 -15.68 10.96 -30.59
CA TYR A 59 -15.46 9.57 -30.18
C TYR A 59 -15.06 9.45 -28.70
N CYS A 60 -15.71 10.21 -27.81
CA CYS A 60 -15.44 10.15 -26.37
C CYS A 60 -16.46 9.28 -25.64
N CYS A 61 -16.06 8.68 -24.51
CA CYS A 61 -16.97 8.05 -23.56
C CYS A 61 -17.19 8.99 -22.38
N VAL A 62 -18.44 9.34 -22.09
CA VAL A 62 -18.76 10.40 -21.14
C VAL A 62 -20.10 10.18 -20.44
N ASP A 63 -20.14 10.41 -19.13
CA ASP A 63 -21.40 10.53 -18.40
C ASP A 63 -22.07 11.87 -18.74
N ASN A 64 -23.03 11.85 -19.66
CA ASN A 64 -23.73 13.05 -20.11
C ASN A 64 -24.69 13.64 -19.06
N THR A 65 -24.90 12.98 -17.93
CA THR A 65 -25.58 13.58 -16.78
C THR A 65 -24.70 14.55 -16.01
N GLY A 66 -23.38 14.49 -16.22
CA GLY A 66 -22.38 15.36 -15.60
C GLY A 66 -22.12 16.68 -16.34
N TYR A 67 -23.00 17.12 -17.25
CA TYR A 67 -22.86 18.39 -17.97
C TYR A 67 -23.55 19.54 -17.24
N ASP A 68 -22.87 20.68 -17.12
CA ASP A 68 -23.41 21.86 -16.45
C ASP A 68 -23.05 23.20 -17.13
N GLY A 69 -23.72 24.27 -16.73
CA GLY A 69 -23.59 25.62 -17.28
C GLY A 69 -24.32 25.77 -18.62
N HIS A 70 -23.67 26.37 -19.61
CA HIS A 70 -24.21 26.55 -20.97
C HIS A 70 -24.09 25.27 -21.81
N THR A 71 -24.74 24.18 -21.39
CA THR A 71 -24.62 22.83 -21.99
C THR A 71 -24.99 22.76 -23.48
N GLY A 72 -25.82 23.69 -23.99
CA GLY A 72 -26.12 23.82 -25.43
C GLY A 72 -24.91 24.17 -26.31
N ASN A 73 -23.77 24.51 -25.71
CA ASN A 73 -22.51 24.74 -26.40
C ASN A 73 -21.56 23.53 -26.39
N ILE A 74 -22.03 22.37 -25.92
CA ILE A 74 -21.33 21.09 -26.02
C ILE A 74 -21.77 20.41 -27.31
N THR A 75 -20.82 20.01 -28.14
CA THR A 75 -21.05 19.25 -29.38
C THR A 75 -20.46 17.86 -29.23
N GLU A 76 -21.28 16.84 -29.38
CA GLU A 76 -20.87 15.44 -29.33
C GLU A 76 -20.91 14.81 -30.72
N ASN A 77 -19.81 14.19 -31.14
CA ASN A 77 -19.68 13.47 -32.40
C ASN A 77 -19.29 12.02 -32.08
N ASN A 78 -20.22 11.08 -32.27
CA ASN A 78 -20.03 9.64 -32.02
C ASN A 78 -19.61 9.30 -30.57
N CYS A 79 -20.19 9.97 -29.57
CA CYS A 79 -19.90 9.71 -28.17
C CYS A 79 -20.66 8.48 -27.60
N ILE A 80 -20.07 7.89 -26.55
CA ILE A 80 -20.63 6.78 -25.78
C ILE A 80 -21.04 7.29 -24.39
N HIS A 81 -22.20 6.87 -23.89
CA HIS A 81 -22.74 7.26 -22.57
C HIS A 81 -22.98 6.07 -21.64
N GLN A 82 -22.23 5.00 -21.84
CA GLN A 82 -22.29 3.80 -21.03
C GLN A 82 -21.03 3.74 -20.17
N ASP A 83 -21.16 3.15 -18.98
CA ASP A 83 -20.03 2.92 -18.07
C ASP A 83 -18.82 2.33 -18.84
N PRO A 84 -17.63 2.96 -18.78
CA PRO A 84 -16.42 2.47 -19.41
C PRO A 84 -15.92 1.16 -18.80
N ARG A 85 -16.44 0.73 -17.63
CA ARG A 85 -16.17 -0.56 -16.98
C ARG A 85 -14.68 -0.75 -16.69
N PHE A 86 -14.13 0.09 -15.83
CA PHE A 86 -12.74 -0.06 -15.37
C PHE A 86 -12.53 -1.29 -14.46
N VAL A 87 -11.27 -1.76 -14.38
CA VAL A 87 -10.87 -2.94 -13.57
C VAL A 87 -10.94 -2.69 -12.05
N GLY A 88 -10.91 -1.44 -11.56
CA GLY A 88 -11.12 -1.06 -10.14
C GLY A 88 -9.82 -0.84 -9.34
N ALA A 89 -9.93 -0.45 -8.06
CA ALA A 89 -8.92 0.24 -7.22
C ALA A 89 -7.50 -0.38 -7.06
N ALA A 90 -7.22 -1.56 -7.62
CA ALA A 90 -5.89 -2.17 -7.64
C ALA A 90 -5.26 -2.28 -9.05
N GLY A 91 -6.00 -1.95 -10.11
CA GLY A 91 -5.61 -2.21 -11.51
C GLY A 91 -5.69 -1.01 -12.46
N GLY A 92 -5.73 0.22 -11.95
CA GLY A 92 -5.75 1.44 -12.76
C GLY A 92 -7.07 1.69 -13.53
N TYR A 93 -7.02 2.62 -14.49
CA TYR A 93 -8.14 2.95 -15.40
C TYR A 93 -8.14 2.07 -16.68
N HIS A 94 -7.61 0.86 -16.61
CA HIS A 94 -7.69 -0.13 -17.68
C HIS A 94 -9.13 -0.61 -17.90
N LEU A 95 -9.48 -0.85 -19.16
CA LEU A 95 -10.80 -1.31 -19.57
C LEU A 95 -10.98 -2.81 -19.27
N LYS A 96 -12.15 -3.19 -18.77
CA LYS A 96 -12.57 -4.60 -18.76
C LYS A 96 -12.89 -5.05 -20.18
N SER A 97 -12.74 -6.34 -20.47
CA SER A 97 -13.08 -6.96 -21.78
C SER A 97 -14.52 -6.67 -22.27
N SER A 98 -15.43 -6.36 -21.35
CA SER A 98 -16.81 -5.99 -21.65
C SER A 98 -17.02 -4.50 -21.90
N SER A 99 -15.97 -3.68 -21.88
CA SER A 99 -16.10 -2.23 -21.99
C SER A 99 -16.67 -1.83 -23.36
N PRO A 100 -17.57 -0.84 -23.41
CA PRO A 100 -18.01 -0.25 -24.69
C PRO A 100 -16.94 0.63 -25.34
N CYS A 101 -15.83 0.93 -24.65
CA CYS A 101 -14.77 1.81 -25.13
C CYS A 101 -13.71 1.10 -25.98
N ILE A 102 -13.73 -0.23 -26.03
CA ILE A 102 -12.78 -1.05 -26.80
C ILE A 102 -13.11 -0.92 -28.29
N ASP A 103 -12.08 -0.62 -29.11
CA ASP A 103 -12.12 -0.39 -30.56
C ASP A 103 -13.18 0.63 -31.00
N ALA A 104 -13.48 1.61 -30.15
CA ALA A 104 -14.56 2.56 -30.36
C ALA A 104 -14.11 3.97 -30.75
N GLY A 105 -12.80 4.22 -30.76
CA GLY A 105 -12.21 5.50 -31.12
C GLY A 105 -12.06 5.72 -32.63
N ASP A 106 -11.40 6.81 -33.00
CA ASP A 106 -11.03 7.15 -34.38
C ASP A 106 -9.52 7.27 -34.52
N ASN A 107 -8.93 6.36 -35.31
CA ASN A 107 -7.49 6.31 -35.60
C ASN A 107 -6.97 7.61 -36.21
N SER A 108 -7.79 8.34 -36.97
CA SER A 108 -7.38 9.59 -37.62
C SER A 108 -7.20 10.75 -36.64
N LEU A 109 -7.74 10.60 -35.42
CA LEU A 109 -7.58 11.57 -34.35
C LEU A 109 -6.35 11.30 -33.49
N VAL A 110 -5.76 10.10 -33.54
CA VAL A 110 -4.52 9.77 -32.81
C VAL A 110 -3.37 10.66 -33.32
N PRO A 111 -2.67 11.40 -32.44
CA PRO A 111 -1.63 12.33 -32.88
C PRO A 111 -0.41 11.58 -33.42
N SER A 112 0.28 12.17 -34.40
CA SER A 112 1.50 11.58 -34.95
C SER A 112 2.58 11.46 -33.87
N GLY A 113 3.18 10.27 -33.72
CA GLY A 113 4.22 9.99 -32.72
C GLY A 113 3.67 9.50 -31.37
N VAL A 114 2.36 9.25 -31.27
CA VAL A 114 1.73 8.58 -30.12
C VAL A 114 1.40 7.15 -30.55
N ASP A 115 2.46 6.35 -30.72
CA ASP A 115 2.35 4.97 -31.21
C ASP A 115 2.06 3.98 -30.05
N GLU A 116 2.30 4.41 -28.81
CA GLU A 116 2.11 3.63 -27.59
C GLU A 116 1.09 4.30 -26.62
N ASP A 117 0.43 3.48 -25.82
CA ASP A 117 -0.42 3.86 -24.69
C ASP A 117 0.40 4.11 -23.41
N LEU A 118 -0.28 4.37 -22.30
CA LEU A 118 0.39 4.66 -21.02
C LEU A 118 1.09 3.43 -20.40
N ASP A 119 0.82 2.21 -20.87
CA ASP A 119 1.57 1.01 -20.47
C ASP A 119 2.82 0.79 -21.34
N GLY A 120 3.11 1.70 -22.29
CA GLY A 120 4.17 1.52 -23.29
C GLY A 120 3.81 0.46 -24.35
N LYS A 121 2.51 0.22 -24.59
CA LYS A 121 2.04 -0.79 -25.54
C LYS A 121 1.40 -0.15 -26.76
N GLU A 122 1.43 -0.82 -27.91
CA GLU A 122 0.91 -0.28 -29.18
C GLU A 122 -0.56 0.18 -29.05
N ARG A 123 -0.87 1.35 -29.62
CA ARG A 123 -2.14 2.08 -29.40
C ARG A 123 -3.18 1.98 -30.51
N VAL A 124 -2.87 1.31 -31.61
CA VAL A 124 -3.90 1.02 -32.63
C VAL A 124 -3.86 -0.48 -32.83
N VAL A 125 -4.47 -1.18 -31.90
CA VAL A 125 -4.64 -2.64 -31.97
C VAL A 125 -6.11 -2.94 -32.26
N ASP A 126 -6.44 -4.22 -32.41
CA ASP A 126 -7.87 -4.61 -32.44
C ASP A 126 -8.14 -5.45 -31.20
N GLY A 127 -8.67 -4.79 -30.17
CA GLY A 127 -8.84 -5.33 -28.83
C GLY A 127 -9.97 -6.35 -28.71
N ASN A 128 -11.01 -6.20 -29.52
CA ASN A 128 -12.22 -7.02 -29.58
C ASN A 128 -12.10 -8.20 -30.57
N ASN A 129 -11.06 -8.22 -31.39
CA ASN A 129 -10.73 -9.24 -32.37
C ASN A 129 -11.79 -9.42 -33.48
N ASP A 130 -12.31 -8.32 -34.01
CA ASP A 130 -13.19 -8.31 -35.20
C ASP A 130 -12.41 -8.20 -36.53
N GLY A 131 -11.09 -8.01 -36.45
CA GLY A 131 -10.17 -7.91 -37.58
C GLY A 131 -9.92 -6.49 -38.09
N VAL A 132 -10.37 -5.46 -37.37
CA VAL A 132 -10.16 -4.04 -37.72
C VAL A 132 -9.50 -3.29 -36.57
N ALA A 133 -8.19 -3.05 -36.68
CA ALA A 133 -7.45 -2.28 -35.68
C ALA A 133 -7.99 -0.86 -35.54
N THR A 134 -8.52 -0.55 -34.36
CA THR A 134 -9.15 0.72 -34.02
C THR A 134 -8.73 1.10 -32.61
N VAL A 135 -8.29 2.34 -32.42
CA VAL A 135 -7.86 2.84 -31.10
C VAL A 135 -9.00 2.75 -30.08
N ASP A 136 -8.66 2.36 -28.86
CA ASP A 136 -9.58 2.43 -27.74
C ASP A 136 -9.82 3.88 -27.33
N ILE A 137 -11.02 4.15 -26.83
CA ILE A 137 -11.31 5.43 -26.18
C ILE A 137 -10.62 5.41 -24.80
N GLY A 138 -9.75 6.39 -24.52
CA GLY A 138 -9.09 6.56 -23.22
C GLY A 138 -7.56 6.48 -23.27
N ALA A 139 -6.95 6.47 -22.07
CA ALA A 139 -5.50 6.50 -21.88
C ALA A 139 -4.79 5.16 -22.17
N TYR A 140 -5.52 4.05 -22.17
CA TYR A 140 -4.98 2.69 -22.28
C TYR A 140 -5.61 1.97 -23.46
N GLU A 141 -4.82 1.13 -24.12
CA GLU A 141 -5.25 0.26 -25.20
C GLU A 141 -5.49 -1.16 -24.64
N TYR A 142 -6.71 -1.66 -24.81
CA TYR A 142 -7.07 -3.02 -24.44
C TYR A 142 -6.49 -4.01 -25.45
N GLN A 143 -5.44 -4.71 -25.05
CA GLN A 143 -4.78 -5.67 -25.91
C GLN A 143 -4.51 -7.01 -25.24
N MET A 144 -4.19 -8.00 -26.08
CA MET A 144 -3.80 -9.32 -25.64
C MET A 144 -2.52 -9.24 -24.81
N GLN A 145 -2.56 -9.72 -23.57
CA GLN A 145 -1.43 -9.73 -22.65
C GLN A 145 -1.49 -10.91 -21.69
N ILE A 146 -0.33 -11.33 -21.18
CA ILE A 146 -0.26 -12.32 -20.11
C ILE A 146 -0.47 -11.61 -18.76
N ALA A 147 -1.64 -11.85 -18.17
CA ALA A 147 -2.07 -11.25 -16.90
C ALA A 147 -1.36 -11.84 -15.67
N THR A 148 -0.82 -13.07 -15.77
CA THR A 148 -0.01 -13.65 -14.69
C THR A 148 1.22 -12.79 -14.42
N THR A 149 1.39 -12.31 -13.19
CA THR A 149 2.50 -11.44 -12.78
C THR A 149 3.72 -12.22 -12.30
N ALA A 150 3.52 -13.29 -11.54
CA ALA A 150 4.57 -14.17 -11.03
C ALA A 150 4.09 -15.62 -10.98
N LEU A 151 5.05 -16.55 -10.91
CA LEU A 151 4.79 -17.98 -10.74
C LEU A 151 5.04 -18.38 -9.29
N PRO A 152 4.22 -19.28 -8.71
CA PRO A 152 4.55 -19.90 -7.43
C PRO A 152 5.83 -20.71 -7.53
N ASP A 153 6.60 -20.77 -6.45
CA ASP A 153 7.78 -21.62 -6.36
C ASP A 153 7.44 -23.09 -6.61
N ALA A 154 8.32 -23.78 -7.32
CA ALA A 154 8.29 -25.23 -7.46
C ALA A 154 9.10 -25.90 -6.33
N THR A 155 8.96 -27.21 -6.18
CA THR A 155 9.74 -28.00 -5.20
C THR A 155 10.26 -29.26 -5.86
N GLU A 156 11.51 -29.64 -5.56
CA GLU A 156 12.10 -30.87 -6.09
C GLU A 156 11.23 -32.11 -5.79
N GLY A 157 11.13 -33.00 -6.77
CA GLY A 157 10.37 -34.24 -6.69
C GLY A 157 8.85 -34.07 -6.67
N VAL A 158 8.33 -32.85 -6.77
CA VAL A 158 6.89 -32.58 -6.72
C VAL A 158 6.36 -32.08 -8.05
N ALA A 159 5.22 -32.64 -8.45
CA ALA A 159 4.52 -32.17 -9.64
C ALA A 159 4.15 -30.69 -9.49
N TYR A 160 4.67 -29.88 -10.40
CA TYR A 160 4.33 -28.49 -10.62
C TYR A 160 3.18 -28.42 -11.61
N SER A 161 2.17 -27.61 -11.30
CA SER A 161 1.07 -27.26 -12.20
C SER A 161 0.64 -25.82 -11.88
N TYR A 162 0.63 -24.96 -12.90
CA TYR A 162 0.14 -23.60 -12.79
C TYR A 162 -0.38 -23.09 -14.13
N THR A 163 -1.64 -22.64 -14.18
CA THR A 163 -2.24 -22.11 -15.41
C THR A 163 -1.97 -20.62 -15.56
N VAL A 164 -1.14 -20.27 -16.54
CA VAL A 164 -0.89 -18.88 -16.90
C VAL A 164 -2.17 -18.29 -17.49
N GLN A 165 -2.49 -17.05 -17.10
CA GLN A 165 -3.67 -16.34 -17.53
C GLN A 165 -3.29 -15.24 -18.52
N ALA A 166 -4.14 -15.03 -19.52
CA ALA A 166 -4.08 -13.91 -20.42
C ALA A 166 -5.41 -13.16 -20.43
N THR A 167 -5.35 -11.89 -20.77
CA THR A 167 -6.50 -11.03 -21.05
C THR A 167 -6.36 -10.47 -22.47
N GLY A 168 -7.46 -10.06 -23.10
CA GLY A 168 -7.47 -9.48 -24.45
C GLY A 168 -7.40 -10.50 -25.60
N GLY A 169 -7.82 -10.10 -26.80
CA GLY A 169 -7.89 -11.01 -27.95
C GLY A 169 -8.96 -12.10 -27.82
N ASN A 170 -8.96 -13.05 -28.74
CA ASN A 170 -9.97 -14.12 -28.76
C ASN A 170 -9.57 -15.32 -27.90
N TRP A 171 -10.04 -15.33 -26.66
CA TRP A 171 -9.77 -16.40 -25.69
C TRP A 171 -10.16 -17.81 -26.17
N ALA A 172 -11.14 -17.94 -27.07
CA ALA A 172 -11.54 -19.24 -27.62
C ALA A 172 -10.47 -19.85 -28.55
N ASN A 173 -9.51 -19.04 -29.01
CA ASN A 173 -8.42 -19.44 -29.90
C ASN A 173 -7.04 -19.36 -29.25
N TYR A 174 -6.96 -19.16 -27.93
CA TYR A 174 -5.67 -19.10 -27.25
C TYR A 174 -4.86 -20.38 -27.49
N ASN A 175 -3.64 -20.17 -27.95
CA ASN A 175 -2.64 -21.20 -28.20
C ASN A 175 -1.33 -20.77 -27.54
N TRP A 176 -0.98 -21.47 -26.47
CA TRP A 176 0.14 -21.19 -25.59
C TRP A 176 1.42 -21.90 -26.05
N SER A 177 2.56 -21.27 -25.80
CA SER A 177 3.87 -21.83 -26.05
C SER A 177 4.87 -21.35 -25.01
N ILE A 178 5.97 -22.07 -24.87
CA ILE A 178 7.01 -21.82 -23.87
C ILE A 178 8.39 -22.03 -24.49
N SER A 179 9.35 -21.18 -24.10
CA SER A 179 10.73 -21.26 -24.55
C SER A 179 11.71 -20.92 -23.43
N GLY A 180 12.87 -21.57 -23.42
CA GLY A 180 13.90 -21.38 -22.38
C GLY A 180 13.60 -22.07 -21.04
N GLN A 181 12.53 -22.85 -20.97
CA GLN A 181 12.14 -23.61 -19.78
C GLN A 181 13.12 -24.74 -19.46
N PRO A 182 13.21 -25.17 -18.19
CA PRO A 182 13.92 -26.40 -17.84
C PRO A 182 13.28 -27.63 -18.50
N SER A 183 14.08 -28.67 -18.75
CA SER A 183 13.65 -29.87 -19.49
C SER A 183 12.48 -30.64 -18.87
N TRP A 184 12.22 -30.43 -17.57
CA TRP A 184 11.12 -31.04 -16.84
C TRP A 184 9.82 -30.23 -16.88
N LEU A 185 9.85 -28.99 -17.37
CA LEU A 185 8.69 -28.09 -17.45
C LEU A 185 8.16 -28.04 -18.89
N SER A 186 6.84 -28.07 -19.03
CA SER A 186 6.12 -27.95 -20.29
C SER A 186 4.92 -27.03 -20.14
N ILE A 187 4.33 -26.58 -21.25
CA ILE A 187 3.07 -25.85 -21.24
C ILE A 187 2.06 -26.61 -22.12
N ASP A 188 0.83 -26.75 -21.65
CA ASP A 188 -0.28 -27.19 -22.49
C ASP A 188 -0.70 -26.05 -23.41
N ALA A 189 -0.69 -26.31 -24.72
CA ALA A 189 -0.95 -25.30 -25.72
C ALA A 189 -2.40 -24.77 -25.70
N ALA A 190 -3.39 -25.55 -25.26
CA ALA A 190 -4.77 -25.10 -25.23
C ALA A 190 -5.13 -24.37 -23.93
N THR A 191 -4.58 -24.81 -22.80
CA THR A 191 -4.98 -24.29 -21.49
C THR A 191 -4.03 -23.27 -20.89
N GLY A 192 -2.77 -23.22 -21.35
CA GLY A 192 -1.73 -22.40 -20.71
C GLY A 192 -1.22 -23.00 -19.40
N GLU A 193 -1.53 -24.26 -19.11
CA GLU A 193 -1.05 -24.96 -17.92
C GLU A 193 0.42 -25.31 -18.06
N LEU A 194 1.25 -24.61 -17.29
CA LEU A 194 2.63 -25.01 -17.02
C LEU A 194 2.60 -26.25 -16.14
N SER A 195 3.20 -27.36 -16.58
CA SER A 195 3.26 -28.58 -15.80
C SER A 195 4.58 -29.33 -15.96
N GLY A 196 4.99 -30.03 -14.89
CA GLY A 196 6.28 -30.70 -14.83
C GLY A 196 6.59 -31.31 -13.47
N THR A 197 7.74 -31.96 -13.30
CA THR A 197 8.23 -32.38 -11.97
C THR A 197 9.74 -32.13 -11.91
N PRO A 198 10.20 -31.13 -11.14
CA PRO A 198 11.64 -30.86 -11.02
C PRO A 198 12.35 -32.08 -10.42
N PRO A 199 13.39 -32.63 -11.06
CA PRO A 199 14.12 -33.77 -10.52
C PRO A 199 14.98 -33.38 -9.29
N ALA A 200 15.51 -34.35 -8.57
CA ALA A 200 16.43 -34.10 -7.47
C ALA A 200 17.70 -33.37 -7.97
N GLY A 201 18.17 -32.36 -7.23
CA GLY A 201 19.31 -31.52 -7.59
C GLY A 201 18.99 -30.39 -8.59
N SER A 202 17.71 -30.09 -8.80
CA SER A 202 17.24 -29.00 -9.66
C SER A 202 16.87 -27.72 -8.90
N ALA A 203 17.09 -27.66 -7.58
CA ALA A 203 16.88 -26.45 -6.80
C ALA A 203 17.72 -25.29 -7.34
N GLY A 204 17.09 -24.13 -7.44
CA GLY A 204 17.66 -22.95 -8.10
C GLY A 204 16.60 -22.12 -8.81
N THR A 205 17.04 -21.08 -9.48
CA THR A 205 16.17 -20.12 -10.17
C THR A 205 16.21 -20.34 -11.67
N TYR A 206 15.04 -20.49 -12.29
CA TYR A 206 14.87 -20.69 -13.73
C TYR A 206 14.19 -19.48 -14.34
N THR A 207 14.64 -19.06 -15.52
CA THR A 207 14.02 -17.96 -16.26
C THR A 207 13.63 -18.45 -17.64
N PHE A 208 12.38 -18.28 -18.03
CA PHE A 208 11.84 -18.73 -19.32
C PHE A 208 10.74 -17.80 -19.83
N THR A 209 10.42 -17.88 -21.12
CA THR A 209 9.39 -17.04 -21.75
C THR A 209 8.16 -17.88 -22.07
N VAL A 210 6.99 -17.42 -21.65
CA VAL A 210 5.68 -17.94 -22.08
C VAL A 210 5.10 -16.98 -23.09
N SER A 211 4.50 -17.53 -24.14
CA SER A 211 3.80 -16.78 -25.18
C SER A 211 2.41 -17.35 -25.37
N VAL A 212 1.45 -16.50 -25.71
CA VAL A 212 0.10 -16.90 -26.12
C VAL A 212 -0.25 -16.21 -27.42
N THR A 213 -0.84 -16.95 -28.36
CA THR A 213 -1.42 -16.38 -29.58
C THR A 213 -2.90 -16.73 -29.68
N ASP A 214 -3.72 -15.84 -30.20
CA ASP A 214 -5.13 -16.11 -30.53
C ASP A 214 -5.34 -16.45 -32.02
N GLY A 215 -4.24 -16.69 -32.75
CA GLY A 215 -4.21 -16.94 -34.19
C GLY A 215 -4.02 -15.69 -35.05
N GLN A 216 -4.07 -14.49 -34.47
CA GLN A 216 -3.73 -13.24 -35.15
C GLN A 216 -2.59 -12.50 -34.46
N ARG A 217 -2.63 -12.41 -33.14
CA ARG A 217 -1.65 -11.68 -32.32
C ARG A 217 -0.92 -12.63 -31.39
N THR A 218 0.23 -12.21 -30.87
CA THR A 218 1.00 -12.97 -29.88
C THR A 218 1.43 -12.03 -28.75
N ALA A 219 1.11 -12.39 -27.50
CA ALA A 219 1.68 -11.77 -26.31
C ALA A 219 2.76 -12.68 -25.72
N SER A 220 3.84 -12.11 -25.18
CA SER A 220 4.91 -12.87 -24.54
C SER A 220 5.33 -12.23 -23.22
N LYS A 221 5.70 -13.05 -22.23
CA LYS A 221 6.18 -12.61 -20.93
C LYS A 221 7.24 -13.55 -20.40
N GLN A 222 8.30 -12.99 -19.82
CA GLN A 222 9.31 -13.75 -19.11
C GLN A 222 8.86 -14.03 -17.68
N PHE A 223 9.04 -15.27 -17.24
CA PHE A 223 8.78 -15.70 -15.87
C PHE A 223 10.06 -16.19 -15.21
N VAL A 224 10.16 -15.87 -13.93
CA VAL A 224 11.13 -16.45 -13.00
C VAL A 224 10.42 -17.51 -12.18
N LEU A 225 10.96 -18.72 -12.14
CA LEU A 225 10.49 -19.84 -11.33
C LEU A 225 11.60 -20.29 -10.39
N VAL A 226 11.39 -20.14 -9.09
CA VAL A 226 12.29 -20.67 -8.06
C VAL A 226 11.89 -22.11 -7.75
N VAL A 227 12.83 -23.04 -7.87
CA VAL A 227 12.69 -24.42 -7.38
C VAL A 227 13.37 -24.52 -6.02
N LYS A 228 12.58 -24.80 -4.99
CA LYS A 228 13.06 -25.03 -3.62
C LYS A 228 13.43 -26.50 -3.40
N LEU A 229 14.42 -26.73 -2.54
CA LEU A 229 14.77 -28.08 -2.04
C LEU A 229 13.61 -28.69 -1.23
N PHE A 230 13.01 -27.87 -0.38
CA PHE A 230 11.89 -28.23 0.47
C PHE A 230 10.77 -27.23 0.33
N SER A 231 9.54 -27.69 0.51
CA SER A 231 8.43 -26.83 0.89
C SER A 231 7.87 -27.41 2.17
N VAL A 232 8.15 -26.75 3.28
CA VAL A 232 7.73 -27.23 4.60
C VAL A 232 6.33 -26.75 4.89
N ASN A 233 5.43 -27.68 5.19
CA ASN A 233 4.06 -27.35 5.58
C ASN A 233 3.46 -28.48 6.39
N PHE A 234 2.47 -28.17 7.20
CA PHE A 234 1.71 -29.16 7.95
C PHE A 234 0.30 -28.69 8.24
N GLU A 235 -0.57 -29.62 8.58
CA GLU A 235 -1.89 -29.35 9.14
C GLU A 235 -2.06 -30.09 10.47
N ALA A 236 -3.07 -29.69 11.24
CA ALA A 236 -3.42 -30.34 12.49
C ALA A 236 -4.94 -30.46 12.64
N SER A 237 -5.39 -31.50 13.34
CA SER A 237 -6.80 -31.66 13.68
C SER A 237 -6.98 -32.44 14.99
N PRO A 238 -7.84 -31.97 15.92
CA PRO A 238 -8.43 -30.62 15.95
C PRO A 238 -7.37 -29.56 16.29
N THR A 239 -7.59 -28.30 15.92
CA THR A 239 -6.73 -27.17 16.33
C THR A 239 -7.23 -26.45 17.58
N GLN A 240 -8.37 -26.87 18.13
CA GLN A 240 -8.92 -26.29 19.34
C GLN A 240 -9.75 -27.30 20.14
N GLY A 241 -9.82 -27.10 21.46
CA GLY A 241 -10.65 -27.94 22.32
C GLY A 241 -10.30 -27.86 23.79
N LYS A 242 -10.87 -28.78 24.57
CA LYS A 242 -10.69 -28.86 26.03
C LYS A 242 -9.42 -29.63 26.39
N ALA A 243 -8.68 -29.15 27.39
CA ALA A 243 -7.58 -29.90 28.00
C ALA A 243 -8.07 -31.17 28.74
N PRO A 244 -7.39 -32.33 28.62
CA PRO A 244 -6.28 -32.59 27.70
C PRO A 244 -6.77 -32.71 26.25
N LEU A 245 -6.09 -32.02 25.33
CA LEU A 245 -6.42 -32.03 23.90
C LEU A 245 -5.37 -32.85 23.13
N THR A 246 -5.78 -34.01 22.60
CA THR A 246 -4.95 -34.78 21.67
C THR A 246 -5.15 -34.27 20.24
N VAL A 247 -4.07 -33.77 19.65
CA VAL A 247 -4.02 -33.22 18.29
C VAL A 247 -3.23 -34.15 17.39
N LYS A 248 -3.77 -34.46 16.20
CA LYS A 248 -3.06 -35.18 15.15
C LYS A 248 -2.44 -34.17 14.19
N PHE A 249 -1.13 -34.24 14.03
CA PHE A 249 -0.39 -33.47 13.03
C PHE A 249 -0.19 -34.32 11.78
N THR A 250 -0.34 -33.68 10.63
CA THR A 250 -0.12 -34.30 9.33
C THR A 250 0.87 -33.47 8.55
N ASP A 251 2.01 -34.08 8.24
CA ASP A 251 3.03 -33.50 7.37
C ASP A 251 2.44 -33.27 5.97
N LYS A 252 2.60 -32.06 5.46
CA LYS A 252 2.29 -31.67 4.08
C LYS A 252 3.55 -31.23 3.35
N SER A 253 4.71 -31.47 3.93
CA SER A 253 5.98 -31.05 3.38
C SER A 253 6.29 -31.83 2.11
N ARG A 254 7.07 -31.18 1.26
CA ARG A 254 7.41 -31.60 -0.09
C ARG A 254 8.92 -31.54 -0.27
N GLY A 255 9.46 -32.43 -1.12
CA GLY A 255 10.90 -32.61 -1.31
C GLY A 255 11.38 -34.01 -0.95
N THR A 256 12.68 -34.26 -1.07
CA THR A 256 13.30 -35.53 -0.64
C THR A 256 13.58 -35.48 0.86
N ILE A 257 12.61 -35.86 1.69
CA ILE A 257 12.68 -35.75 3.15
C ILE A 257 13.09 -37.08 3.78
N THR A 258 14.06 -37.04 4.69
CA THR A 258 14.51 -38.23 5.44
C THR A 258 14.31 -38.11 6.96
N GLN A 259 14.10 -36.90 7.48
CA GLN A 259 13.93 -36.63 8.90
C GLN A 259 12.90 -35.51 9.14
N TRP A 260 12.14 -35.64 10.23
CA TRP A 260 11.21 -34.65 10.75
C TRP A 260 11.60 -34.35 12.20
N GLU A 261 11.49 -33.10 12.59
CA GLU A 261 11.71 -32.63 13.96
C GLU A 261 10.55 -31.70 14.30
N TRP A 262 9.64 -32.20 15.14
CA TRP A 262 8.51 -31.45 15.64
C TRP A 262 8.83 -30.86 17.01
N ASP A 263 8.43 -29.63 17.21
CA ASP A 263 8.44 -28.92 18.49
C ASP A 263 7.02 -28.32 18.63
N PHE A 264 6.22 -28.88 19.54
CA PHE A 264 4.78 -28.63 19.63
C PHE A 264 4.42 -27.45 20.53
N ASP A 265 5.38 -26.91 21.28
CA ASP A 265 5.23 -25.74 22.14
C ASP A 265 6.29 -24.66 21.89
N ASN A 266 7.19 -24.88 20.93
CA ASN A 266 8.27 -24.00 20.49
C ASN A 266 9.25 -23.66 21.63
N ASP A 267 9.53 -24.62 22.52
CA ASP A 267 10.49 -24.47 23.61
C ASP A 267 11.96 -24.68 23.20
N GLY A 268 12.19 -25.02 21.92
CA GLY A 268 13.50 -25.27 21.34
C GLY A 268 13.98 -26.71 21.50
N LYS A 269 13.16 -27.62 22.03
CA LYS A 269 13.42 -29.05 22.08
C LYS A 269 12.53 -29.79 21.08
N VAL A 270 13.09 -30.85 20.49
CA VAL A 270 12.34 -31.73 19.59
C VAL A 270 11.50 -32.70 20.42
N ASP A 271 10.19 -32.67 20.24
CA ASP A 271 9.21 -33.53 20.88
C ASP A 271 8.96 -34.83 20.14
N SER A 272 9.02 -34.80 18.80
CA SER A 272 8.80 -35.99 17.97
C SER A 272 9.60 -35.97 16.67
N TYR A 273 9.96 -37.18 16.22
CA TYR A 273 10.60 -37.44 14.93
C TYR A 273 9.69 -38.20 13.95
N ASP A 274 8.44 -38.48 14.34
CA ASP A 274 7.48 -39.13 13.47
C ASP A 274 7.03 -38.17 12.36
N GLN A 275 6.77 -38.69 11.15
CA GLN A 275 6.24 -37.85 10.07
C GLN A 275 4.85 -37.29 10.40
N ASN A 276 3.96 -38.11 10.99
CA ASN A 276 2.58 -37.72 11.31
C ASN A 276 2.27 -38.00 12.80
N PRO A 277 2.82 -37.20 13.72
CA PRO A 277 2.72 -37.46 15.15
C PRO A 277 1.34 -37.12 15.72
N GLN A 278 1.08 -37.64 16.92
CA GLN A 278 0.02 -37.14 17.80
C GLN A 278 0.65 -36.55 19.04
N TRP A 279 0.13 -35.42 19.50
CA TRP A 279 0.57 -34.75 20.71
C TRP A 279 -0.61 -34.42 21.60
N THR A 280 -0.44 -34.55 22.92
CA THR A 280 -1.50 -34.23 23.89
C THR A 280 -1.08 -33.03 24.72
N TYR A 281 -1.80 -31.94 24.54
CA TYR A 281 -1.67 -30.73 25.33
C TYR A 281 -2.48 -30.87 26.61
N ASN A 282 -1.81 -30.94 27.76
CA ASN A 282 -2.46 -31.20 29.05
C ASN A 282 -2.99 -29.94 29.72
N ASP A 283 -2.48 -28.77 29.34
CA ASP A 283 -2.79 -27.49 29.95
C ASP A 283 -3.51 -26.57 28.96
N ALA A 284 -4.25 -25.60 29.50
CA ALA A 284 -4.88 -24.57 28.69
C ALA A 284 -3.83 -23.55 28.22
N GLY A 285 -3.97 -23.05 26.99
CA GLY A 285 -3.04 -22.10 26.40
C GLY A 285 -3.05 -22.11 24.88
N TRP A 286 -2.24 -21.21 24.30
CA TRP A 286 -1.90 -21.23 22.89
C TRP A 286 -0.55 -21.91 22.69
N TYR A 287 -0.49 -22.79 21.70
CA TYR A 287 0.74 -23.52 21.35
C TYR A 287 1.19 -23.15 19.94
N THR A 288 2.42 -22.66 19.84
CA THR A 288 3.13 -22.47 18.57
C THR A 288 3.73 -23.80 18.18
N VAL A 289 3.51 -24.22 16.94
CA VAL A 289 4.02 -25.50 16.45
C VAL A 289 5.09 -25.23 15.39
N ARG A 290 6.23 -25.88 15.55
CA ARG A 290 7.35 -25.81 14.61
C ARG A 290 7.61 -27.20 14.04
N LEU A 291 7.73 -27.27 12.72
CA LEU A 291 8.20 -28.44 11.99
C LEU A 291 9.49 -28.07 11.27
N THR A 292 10.56 -28.79 11.56
CA THR A 292 11.80 -28.76 10.77
C THR A 292 11.92 -30.08 10.00
N ILE A 293 12.16 -30.03 8.69
CA ILE A 293 12.43 -31.22 7.88
C ILE A 293 13.86 -31.18 7.33
N SER A 294 14.45 -32.35 7.10
CA SER A 294 15.79 -32.45 6.53
C SER A 294 15.97 -33.66 5.61
N ASN A 295 17.01 -33.60 4.77
CA ASN A 295 17.52 -34.73 3.99
C ASN A 295 18.87 -35.26 4.50
N GLY A 296 19.28 -34.87 5.72
CA GLY A 296 20.59 -35.16 6.31
C GLY A 296 21.73 -34.22 5.90
N THR A 297 21.55 -33.36 4.91
CA THR A 297 22.55 -32.36 4.46
C THR A 297 22.02 -30.93 4.46
N SER A 298 20.72 -30.75 4.27
CA SER A 298 20.02 -29.47 4.30
C SER A 298 18.72 -29.64 5.08
N SER A 299 18.24 -28.54 5.66
CA SER A 299 16.97 -28.49 6.37
C SER A 299 16.19 -27.21 6.03
N ASP A 300 14.89 -27.25 6.27
CA ASP A 300 14.01 -26.09 6.20
C ASP A 300 12.96 -26.19 7.34
N THR A 301 12.36 -25.07 7.72
CA THR A 301 11.48 -24.96 8.89
C THR A 301 10.18 -24.23 8.55
N CYS A 302 9.05 -24.76 9.04
CA CYS A 302 7.78 -24.04 9.11
C CYS A 302 7.40 -23.83 10.58
N VAL A 303 7.05 -22.60 10.96
CA VAL A 303 6.50 -22.25 12.27
C VAL A 303 5.09 -21.73 12.08
N ARG A 304 4.13 -22.26 12.84
CA ARG A 304 2.77 -21.72 12.95
C ARG A 304 2.57 -21.20 14.37
N GLU A 305 2.63 -19.88 14.52
CA GLU A 305 2.44 -19.22 15.80
C GLU A 305 0.99 -19.37 16.28
N LYS A 306 0.82 -19.63 17.59
CA LYS A 306 -0.51 -19.77 18.24
C LYS A 306 -1.45 -20.63 17.38
N PHE A 307 -1.01 -21.83 16.98
CA PHE A 307 -1.73 -22.67 16.03
C PHE A 307 -2.76 -23.58 16.69
N VAL A 308 -2.46 -24.10 17.89
CA VAL A 308 -3.40 -24.92 18.67
C VAL A 308 -3.87 -24.15 19.90
N GLN A 309 -5.18 -24.12 20.10
CA GLN A 309 -5.85 -23.43 21.20
C GLN A 309 -6.50 -24.41 22.17
N VAL A 310 -6.00 -24.48 23.40
CA VAL A 310 -6.53 -25.39 24.42
C VAL A 310 -7.19 -24.57 25.52
N GLY A 311 -8.46 -24.88 25.82
CA GLY A 311 -9.21 -24.26 26.90
C GLY A 311 -9.38 -25.18 28.11
N THR A 312 -9.60 -24.61 29.30
CA THR A 312 -9.94 -25.36 30.51
C THR A 312 -11.32 -26.03 30.36
N ASN A 313 -12.29 -25.28 29.85
CA ASN A 313 -13.57 -25.76 29.36
C ASN A 313 -13.87 -25.14 27.99
N VAL A 314 -14.86 -25.71 27.29
CA VAL A 314 -15.37 -25.18 26.03
C VAL A 314 -16.86 -24.94 26.18
N TYR A 315 -17.30 -23.72 25.93
CA TYR A 315 -18.70 -23.33 25.87
C TYR A 315 -19.11 -22.99 24.45
N TYR A 316 -20.35 -23.30 24.10
CA TYR A 316 -20.92 -23.11 22.76
C TYR A 316 -22.08 -22.12 22.81
N VAL A 317 -22.14 -21.23 21.84
CA VAL A 317 -23.18 -20.21 21.69
C VAL A 317 -23.76 -20.30 20.29
N ASP A 318 -25.09 -20.41 20.17
CA ASP A 318 -25.83 -20.46 18.91
C ASP A 318 -27.04 -19.52 19.00
N GLY A 319 -26.98 -18.39 18.30
CA GLY A 319 -28.05 -17.38 18.31
C GLY A 319 -29.33 -17.82 17.57
N VAL A 320 -29.29 -18.91 16.81
CA VAL A 320 -30.43 -19.43 16.05
C VAL A 320 -31.17 -20.51 16.84
N ASN A 321 -30.44 -21.50 17.38
CA ASN A 321 -31.04 -22.68 18.03
C ASN A 321 -30.72 -22.80 19.53
N GLY A 322 -29.91 -21.91 20.09
CA GLY A 322 -29.51 -21.94 21.49
C GLY A 322 -30.61 -21.51 22.47
N ASP A 323 -30.40 -21.81 23.74
CA ASP A 323 -31.26 -21.40 24.86
C ASP A 323 -30.38 -21.11 26.08
N ASP A 324 -30.53 -19.94 26.72
CA ASP A 324 -29.72 -19.55 27.88
C ASP A 324 -30.01 -20.36 29.17
N THR A 325 -31.00 -21.25 29.13
CA THR A 325 -31.24 -22.26 30.17
C THR A 325 -30.39 -23.52 30.00
N ASN A 326 -29.73 -23.70 28.84
CA ASN A 326 -28.82 -24.81 28.56
C ASN A 326 -27.53 -24.72 29.38
N SER A 327 -26.70 -25.77 29.32
CA SER A 327 -25.41 -25.77 30.02
C SER A 327 -24.22 -25.27 29.17
N GLY A 328 -24.41 -25.13 27.86
CA GLY A 328 -23.41 -24.63 26.94
C GLY A 328 -22.32 -25.65 26.59
N THR A 329 -22.50 -26.94 26.89
CA THR A 329 -21.40 -27.93 26.80
C THR A 329 -21.26 -28.62 25.45
N GLY A 330 -22.13 -28.29 24.49
CA GLY A 330 -22.07 -28.74 23.10
C GLY A 330 -23.04 -27.96 22.23
N TRP A 331 -22.94 -28.08 20.91
CA TRP A 331 -23.80 -27.33 19.97
C TRP A 331 -25.31 -27.59 20.15
N SER A 332 -25.72 -28.82 20.47
CA SER A 332 -27.13 -29.15 20.74
C SER A 332 -27.63 -28.69 22.12
N ASP A 333 -26.74 -28.12 22.93
CA ASP A 333 -26.95 -27.62 24.29
C ASP A 333 -26.29 -26.23 24.42
N ALA A 334 -26.24 -25.47 23.32
CA ALA A 334 -25.58 -24.18 23.27
C ALA A 334 -26.40 -23.11 24.01
N PHE A 335 -25.70 -22.11 24.56
CA PHE A 335 -26.36 -20.87 25.01
C PHE A 335 -26.91 -20.10 23.81
N ALA A 336 -27.95 -19.29 24.04
CA ALA A 336 -28.47 -18.39 23.00
C ALA A 336 -27.61 -17.14 22.85
N THR A 337 -27.03 -16.64 23.96
CA THR A 337 -26.32 -15.36 24.01
C THR A 337 -24.86 -15.49 24.40
N ILE A 338 -24.04 -14.56 23.89
CA ILE A 338 -22.62 -14.44 24.21
C ILE A 338 -22.47 -14.01 25.67
N GLY A 339 -23.25 -13.02 26.13
CA GLY A 339 -23.22 -12.53 27.49
C GLY A 339 -23.48 -13.63 28.52
N LYS A 340 -24.39 -14.57 28.21
CA LYS A 340 -24.61 -15.75 29.06
C LYS A 340 -23.37 -16.63 29.16
N ALA A 341 -22.70 -16.93 28.05
CA ALA A 341 -21.47 -17.72 28.05
C ALA A 341 -20.34 -17.03 28.84
N LEU A 342 -20.14 -15.73 28.67
CA LEU A 342 -19.13 -14.95 29.41
C LEU A 342 -19.39 -14.93 30.93
N SER A 343 -20.66 -14.98 31.33
CA SER A 343 -21.03 -15.03 32.75
C SER A 343 -20.59 -16.32 33.46
N VAL A 344 -20.54 -17.44 32.73
CA VAL A 344 -20.17 -18.76 33.28
C VAL A 344 -18.71 -19.12 33.04
N ALA A 345 -18.09 -18.56 31.98
CA ALA A 345 -16.70 -18.78 31.65
C ALA A 345 -15.75 -18.26 32.75
N SER A 346 -14.64 -18.96 32.92
CA SER A 346 -13.53 -18.67 33.83
C SER A 346 -12.23 -18.47 33.04
N ASP A 347 -11.13 -18.21 33.74
CA ASP A 347 -9.81 -18.04 33.11
C ASP A 347 -9.44 -19.23 32.22
N TYR A 348 -8.99 -18.89 31.02
CA TYR A 348 -8.59 -19.80 29.95
C TYR A 348 -9.68 -20.74 29.45
N ASP A 349 -10.96 -20.45 29.71
CA ASP A 349 -12.06 -21.11 29.00
C ASP A 349 -12.16 -20.62 27.55
N LEU A 350 -12.61 -21.52 26.66
CA LEU A 350 -12.90 -21.24 25.26
C LEU A 350 -14.41 -21.06 25.06
N VAL A 351 -14.82 -19.97 24.42
CA VAL A 351 -16.22 -19.72 24.03
C VAL A 351 -16.29 -19.69 22.50
N LEU A 352 -16.96 -20.69 21.92
CA LEU A 352 -17.18 -20.82 20.48
C LEU A 352 -18.57 -20.30 20.12
N VAL A 353 -18.62 -19.33 19.21
CA VAL A 353 -19.85 -18.64 18.82
C VAL A 353 -20.16 -18.96 17.36
N ALA A 354 -21.34 -19.54 17.11
CA ALA A 354 -21.82 -19.83 15.75
C ALA A 354 -22.06 -18.54 14.95
N ASP A 355 -21.97 -18.66 13.64
CA ASP A 355 -22.30 -17.60 12.70
C ASP A 355 -23.81 -17.29 12.73
N ALA A 356 -24.15 -16.27 13.51
CA ALA A 356 -25.49 -15.69 13.62
C ALA A 356 -25.37 -14.18 13.91
N THR A 357 -26.50 -13.48 13.94
CA THR A 357 -26.57 -12.10 14.43
C THR A 357 -26.96 -12.10 15.91
N TYR A 358 -26.17 -11.41 16.72
CA TYR A 358 -26.33 -11.29 18.17
C TYR A 358 -26.60 -9.82 18.51
N ASP A 359 -27.82 -9.55 18.96
CA ASP A 359 -28.26 -8.23 19.39
C ASP A 359 -27.81 -7.97 20.84
N GLU A 360 -26.50 -7.76 21.04
CA GLU A 360 -25.89 -7.65 22.36
C GLU A 360 -24.96 -6.44 22.48
N THR A 361 -24.90 -5.89 23.69
CA THR A 361 -24.05 -4.74 24.07
C THR A 361 -23.44 -4.98 25.44
N ASN A 362 -22.40 -4.22 25.79
CA ASN A 362 -21.73 -4.26 27.09
C ASN A 362 -21.24 -5.65 27.51
N LEU A 363 -20.77 -6.44 26.54
CA LEU A 363 -20.08 -7.71 26.80
C LEU A 363 -18.79 -7.43 27.57
N ASN A 364 -18.58 -8.14 28.67
CA ASN A 364 -17.50 -7.86 29.60
C ASN A 364 -16.86 -9.16 30.11
N PHE A 365 -15.53 -9.20 30.13
CA PHE A 365 -14.77 -10.35 30.60
C PHE A 365 -14.51 -10.30 32.10
N ASN A 366 -14.68 -9.13 32.73
CA ASN A 366 -14.44 -8.87 34.15
C ASN A 366 -13.03 -9.26 34.59
N GLY A 367 -12.03 -8.93 33.76
CA GLY A 367 -10.62 -9.25 33.98
C GLY A 367 -10.26 -10.71 33.70
N LYS A 368 -11.22 -11.54 33.29
CA LYS A 368 -10.98 -12.96 33.00
C LYS A 368 -10.24 -13.15 31.68
N LYS A 369 -9.44 -14.20 31.63
CA LYS A 369 -8.64 -14.61 30.45
C LYS A 369 -9.44 -15.53 29.53
N ILE A 370 -10.58 -15.05 29.05
CA ILE A 370 -11.48 -15.82 28.19
C ILE A 370 -11.01 -15.73 26.74
N TYR A 371 -11.14 -16.84 26.01
CA TYR A 371 -10.99 -16.84 24.56
C TYR A 371 -12.35 -16.88 23.88
N LEU A 372 -12.81 -15.74 23.36
CA LEU A 372 -14.06 -15.64 22.61
C LEU A 372 -13.76 -15.71 21.11
N LYS A 373 -14.32 -16.72 20.43
CA LYS A 373 -14.02 -16.99 19.02
C LYS A 373 -15.27 -17.30 18.20
N GLY A 374 -15.43 -16.57 17.11
CA GLY A 374 -16.44 -16.86 16.09
C GLY A 374 -16.06 -18.03 15.19
N VAL A 375 -17.03 -18.88 14.86
CA VAL A 375 -16.87 -20.05 14.00
C VAL A 375 -18.00 -20.16 12.97
N ASP A 376 -17.66 -20.68 11.80
CA ASP A 376 -18.62 -21.06 10.74
C ASP A 376 -19.25 -22.41 11.13
N TYR A 377 -20.53 -22.37 11.53
CA TYR A 377 -21.28 -23.51 12.05
C TYR A 377 -22.53 -23.82 11.19
N HIS A 378 -23.26 -22.80 10.75
CA HIS A 378 -24.48 -22.95 9.97
C HIS A 378 -24.16 -23.06 8.47
N LEU A 379 -24.57 -24.18 7.86
CA LEU A 379 -24.42 -24.37 6.42
C LEU A 379 -25.19 -23.32 5.62
N GLY A 380 -24.46 -22.49 4.87
CA GLY A 380 -25.03 -21.38 4.10
C GLY A 380 -25.44 -20.17 4.95
N GLY A 381 -25.00 -20.13 6.21
CA GLY A 381 -25.13 -18.98 7.10
C GLY A 381 -24.09 -17.89 6.81
N LEU A 382 -23.82 -17.06 7.81
CA LEU A 382 -22.80 -16.03 7.70
C LEU A 382 -21.42 -16.69 7.76
N THR A 383 -20.38 -16.10 7.18
CA THR A 383 -19.02 -16.68 7.31
C THR A 383 -18.36 -16.40 8.66
N ARG A 384 -19.05 -15.63 9.53
CA ARG A 384 -18.62 -15.21 10.86
C ARG A 384 -19.82 -14.67 11.66
N PRO A 385 -19.81 -14.74 12.99
CA PRO A 385 -20.84 -14.11 13.83
C PRO A 385 -20.82 -12.59 13.72
N VAL A 386 -22.00 -11.98 13.81
CA VAL A 386 -22.21 -10.53 13.84
C VAL A 386 -22.71 -10.13 15.22
N ILE A 387 -22.00 -9.24 15.91
CA ILE A 387 -22.50 -8.54 17.08
C ILE A 387 -23.05 -7.19 16.60
N ASP A 388 -24.37 -7.05 16.64
CA ASP A 388 -25.07 -5.84 16.22
C ASP A 388 -25.56 -5.07 17.44
N CYS A 389 -24.97 -3.90 17.69
CA CYS A 389 -25.34 -3.05 18.82
C CYS A 389 -26.62 -2.22 18.57
N GLN A 390 -27.23 -2.33 17.38
CA GLN A 390 -28.51 -1.71 17.04
C GLN A 390 -28.55 -0.17 17.23
N ASN A 391 -27.41 0.50 17.02
CA ASN A 391 -27.21 1.93 17.28
C ASN A 391 -27.35 2.32 18.75
N SER A 392 -26.95 1.43 19.68
CA SER A 392 -27.03 1.68 21.11
C SER A 392 -25.83 1.08 21.84
N GLY A 393 -25.00 1.91 22.46
CA GLY A 393 -23.89 1.47 23.29
C GLY A 393 -22.77 0.77 22.51
N SER A 394 -21.75 0.35 23.27
CA SER A 394 -20.61 -0.41 22.77
C SER A 394 -20.85 -1.92 22.86
N ALA A 395 -20.24 -2.71 21.97
CA ALA A 395 -20.28 -4.17 22.03
C ALA A 395 -19.53 -4.70 23.24
N PHE A 396 -18.30 -4.21 23.47
CA PHE A 396 -17.42 -4.68 24.53
C PHE A 396 -16.96 -3.55 25.46
N TYR A 397 -16.86 -3.86 26.74
CA TYR A 397 -16.22 -3.01 27.75
C TYR A 397 -15.14 -3.81 28.48
N PHE A 398 -13.89 -3.33 28.38
CA PHE A 398 -12.70 -3.86 29.04
C PHE A 398 -12.15 -2.79 29.99
N GLY A 399 -12.49 -2.92 31.26
CA GLY A 399 -12.09 -1.97 32.31
C GLY A 399 -11.64 -2.66 33.59
N SER A 400 -11.36 -3.97 33.55
CA SER A 400 -11.13 -4.80 34.73
C SER A 400 -9.75 -5.46 34.74
N GLY A 401 -8.79 -4.89 33.99
CA GLY A 401 -7.41 -5.39 33.93
C GLY A 401 -7.25 -6.58 32.98
N GLU A 402 -8.07 -6.66 31.94
CA GLU A 402 -7.92 -7.65 30.88
C GLU A 402 -6.51 -7.61 30.29
N THR A 403 -5.94 -8.79 30.01
CA THR A 403 -4.60 -8.90 29.41
C THR A 403 -4.70 -9.38 27.97
N LYS A 404 -3.57 -9.52 27.29
CA LYS A 404 -3.50 -10.15 25.95
C LYS A 404 -4.06 -11.59 25.88
N ASP A 405 -4.30 -12.21 27.04
CA ASP A 405 -4.92 -13.54 27.18
C ASP A 405 -6.46 -13.47 27.18
N SER A 406 -7.03 -12.27 27.30
CA SER A 406 -8.44 -11.96 27.05
C SER A 406 -8.59 -11.67 25.56
N VAL A 407 -9.24 -12.56 24.83
CA VAL A 407 -9.22 -12.57 23.36
C VAL A 407 -10.61 -12.45 22.75
N VAL A 408 -10.73 -11.59 21.73
CA VAL A 408 -11.85 -11.54 20.79
C VAL A 408 -11.33 -11.86 19.39
N ASP A 409 -11.87 -12.90 18.75
CA ASP A 409 -11.39 -13.42 17.46
C ASP A 409 -12.55 -13.72 16.49
N ASN A 410 -12.45 -13.20 15.26
CA ASN A 410 -13.31 -13.55 14.12
C ASN A 410 -14.79 -13.14 14.28
N PHE A 411 -15.05 -11.85 14.54
CA PHE A 411 -16.40 -11.26 14.62
C PHE A 411 -16.58 -10.11 13.62
N VAL A 412 -17.81 -9.88 13.16
CA VAL A 412 -18.25 -8.53 12.75
C VAL A 412 -18.83 -7.84 13.97
N ILE A 413 -18.44 -6.60 14.22
CA ILE A 413 -18.95 -5.77 15.30
C ILE A 413 -19.45 -4.47 14.66
N GLN A 414 -20.75 -4.23 14.75
CA GLN A 414 -21.40 -3.19 13.96
C GLN A 414 -22.46 -2.39 14.71
N ASN A 415 -22.76 -1.22 14.15
CA ASN A 415 -23.80 -0.30 14.60
C ASN A 415 -23.70 0.02 16.10
N GLY A 416 -22.50 0.00 16.68
CA GLY A 416 -22.26 0.57 17.98
C GLY A 416 -22.44 2.07 17.94
N ARG A 417 -23.17 2.66 18.88
CA ARG A 417 -23.36 4.12 18.93
C ARG A 417 -23.44 4.60 20.37
N VAL A 418 -22.50 5.45 20.72
CA VAL A 418 -22.47 6.16 21.98
C VAL A 418 -22.64 7.66 21.74
N GLU A 419 -23.30 8.35 22.67
CA GLU A 419 -23.54 9.79 22.63
C GLU A 419 -22.80 10.42 23.81
N ASP A 420 -22.06 11.50 23.56
CA ASP A 420 -21.31 12.28 24.56
C ASP A 420 -20.33 11.41 25.39
N THR A 421 -19.72 10.40 24.77
CA THR A 421 -18.68 9.52 25.33
C THR A 421 -17.92 8.77 24.22
N TYR A 422 -16.95 7.92 24.58
CA TYR A 422 -16.00 7.29 23.66
C TYR A 422 -16.27 5.79 23.38
N GLY A 423 -15.67 5.28 22.30
CA GLY A 423 -15.59 3.85 22.02
C GLY A 423 -16.87 3.22 21.50
N GLY A 424 -17.25 3.53 20.25
CA GLY A 424 -18.53 3.09 19.69
C GLY A 424 -18.72 1.57 19.63
N ALA A 425 -17.65 0.76 19.53
CA ALA A 425 -17.72 -0.70 19.58
C ALA A 425 -17.01 -1.33 20.78
N VAL A 426 -15.82 -0.82 21.13
CA VAL A 426 -14.98 -1.38 22.19
C VAL A 426 -14.39 -0.25 23.02
N VAL A 427 -14.48 -0.40 24.33
CA VAL A 427 -13.80 0.47 25.30
C VAL A 427 -12.71 -0.33 26.01
N CYS A 428 -11.48 0.19 26.01
CA CYS A 428 -10.34 -0.32 26.75
C CYS A 428 -9.83 0.77 27.71
N GLU A 429 -9.98 0.54 29.01
CA GLU A 429 -9.56 1.48 30.06
C GLU A 429 -8.99 0.76 31.29
N ASN A 430 -8.44 1.51 32.25
CA ASN A 430 -7.91 0.98 33.50
C ASN A 430 -6.84 -0.13 33.33
N ASN A 431 -5.83 0.09 32.48
CA ASN A 431 -4.78 -0.87 32.14
C ASN A 431 -5.29 -2.17 31.49
N SER A 432 -6.39 -2.12 30.75
CA SER A 432 -6.98 -3.29 30.09
C SER A 432 -6.47 -3.39 28.64
N SER A 433 -5.71 -4.44 28.36
CA SER A 433 -5.00 -4.63 27.08
C SER A 433 -5.36 -5.97 26.43
N PRO A 434 -6.63 -6.18 26.00
CA PRO A 434 -7.07 -7.41 25.35
C PRO A 434 -6.39 -7.63 23.98
N ALA A 435 -6.47 -8.85 23.47
CA ALA A 435 -6.08 -9.16 22.09
C ALA A 435 -7.32 -9.31 21.19
N ILE A 436 -7.41 -8.45 20.18
CA ILE A 436 -8.49 -8.37 19.21
C ILE A 436 -7.91 -8.79 17.86
N ARG A 437 -8.50 -9.79 17.21
CA ARG A 437 -7.95 -10.33 15.96
C ARG A 437 -9.01 -10.76 14.95
N ASN A 438 -8.72 -10.65 13.66
CA ASN A 438 -9.59 -11.09 12.57
C ASN A 438 -11.01 -10.48 12.59
N CYS A 439 -11.18 -9.34 13.26
CA CYS A 439 -12.49 -8.71 13.44
C CYS A 439 -12.76 -7.66 12.36
N VAL A 440 -14.04 -7.41 12.09
CA VAL A 440 -14.53 -6.32 11.23
C VAL A 440 -15.33 -5.36 12.09
N PHE A 441 -14.89 -4.12 12.20
CA PHE A 441 -15.60 -3.02 12.86
C PHE A 441 -16.25 -2.15 11.80
N GLN A 442 -17.58 -2.14 11.72
CA GLN A 442 -18.28 -1.37 10.69
C GLN A 442 -19.43 -0.51 11.20
N GLY A 443 -19.49 0.75 10.75
CA GLY A 443 -20.61 1.64 11.06
C GLY A 443 -20.74 2.00 12.54
N ASN A 444 -19.66 1.87 13.32
CA ASN A 444 -19.67 2.22 14.74
C ASN A 444 -19.38 3.71 14.95
N LYS A 445 -19.96 4.29 16.00
CA LYS A 445 -19.96 5.73 16.20
C LYS A 445 -19.78 6.18 17.64
N ALA A 446 -19.03 7.27 17.82
CA ALA A 446 -19.07 8.14 18.99
C ALA A 446 -19.55 9.54 18.53
N GLU A 447 -20.73 9.98 18.97
CA GLU A 447 -21.35 11.22 18.48
C GLU A 447 -21.42 12.28 19.58
N ASP A 448 -21.01 13.51 19.24
CA ASP A 448 -21.28 14.71 20.04
C ASP A 448 -22.71 15.19 19.74
N THR A 449 -23.57 15.17 20.76
CA THR A 449 -24.96 15.60 20.64
C THR A 449 -25.26 16.89 21.41
N ASN A 450 -24.31 17.38 22.20
CA ASN A 450 -24.53 18.47 23.15
C ASN A 450 -23.63 19.70 22.89
N GLY A 451 -22.65 19.59 21.99
CA GLY A 451 -21.71 20.65 21.62
C GLY A 451 -20.70 21.01 22.72
N LEU A 452 -20.61 20.17 23.75
CA LEU A 452 -19.56 20.21 24.76
C LEU A 452 -18.45 19.24 24.33
N TYR A 453 -17.31 19.37 24.96
CA TYR A 453 -16.18 18.49 24.71
C TYR A 453 -16.18 17.40 25.79
N ASP A 454 -16.86 16.28 25.54
CA ASP A 454 -16.98 15.14 26.48
C ASP A 454 -16.19 13.90 26.02
N TYR A 455 -15.19 14.10 25.15
CA TYR A 455 -14.24 13.09 24.66
C TYR A 455 -14.90 12.00 23.80
N GLU A 456 -15.63 12.40 22.78
CA GLU A 456 -16.33 11.55 21.81
C GLU A 456 -15.38 10.89 20.79
N ASP A 457 -14.34 10.24 21.32
CA ASP A 457 -13.22 9.71 20.55
C ASP A 457 -13.38 8.20 20.29
N GLY A 458 -12.85 7.71 19.17
CA GLY A 458 -12.77 6.27 18.88
C GLY A 458 -14.10 5.68 18.42
N GLY A 459 -14.44 5.87 17.15
CA GLY A 459 -15.74 5.43 16.62
C GLY A 459 -15.92 3.90 16.68
N ALA A 460 -14.83 3.13 16.57
CA ALA A 460 -14.83 1.71 16.87
C ALA A 460 -14.19 1.41 18.23
N ILE A 461 -12.91 1.73 18.42
CA ILE A 461 -12.15 1.36 19.63
C ILE A 461 -11.63 2.61 20.32
N SER A 462 -11.86 2.73 21.62
CA SER A 462 -11.21 3.73 22.46
C SER A 462 -10.26 3.07 23.45
N CYS A 463 -9.03 3.59 23.53
CA CYS A 463 -7.98 3.15 24.45
C CYS A 463 -7.56 4.33 25.34
N THR A 464 -7.76 4.21 26.66
CA THR A 464 -7.38 5.22 27.67
C THR A 464 -6.78 4.54 28.92
N ASP A 465 -6.24 5.32 29.83
CA ASP A 465 -5.69 4.86 31.11
C ASP A 465 -4.65 3.73 30.96
N SER A 466 -3.62 3.97 30.12
CA SER A 466 -2.53 3.04 29.85
C SER A 466 -2.97 1.68 29.28
N SER A 467 -4.07 1.67 28.52
CA SER A 467 -4.64 0.47 27.91
C SER A 467 -4.09 0.28 26.50
N SER A 468 -3.35 -0.80 26.26
CA SER A 468 -2.61 -1.02 25.02
C SER A 468 -3.01 -2.36 24.38
N PRO A 469 -4.23 -2.50 23.84
CA PRO A 469 -4.67 -3.73 23.21
C PRO A 469 -3.80 -4.10 21.99
N SER A 470 -3.77 -5.39 21.69
CA SER A 470 -3.21 -5.91 20.44
C SER A 470 -4.32 -6.05 19.42
N ILE A 471 -4.21 -5.39 18.27
CA ILE A 471 -5.21 -5.37 17.19
C ILE A 471 -4.55 -5.92 15.93
N ILE A 472 -4.98 -7.11 15.49
CA ILE A 472 -4.29 -7.86 14.44
C ILE A 472 -5.28 -8.30 13.35
N ASP A 473 -4.93 -8.09 12.08
CA ASP A 473 -5.71 -8.53 10.92
C ASP A 473 -7.18 -8.10 10.98
N CYS A 474 -7.43 -6.90 11.51
CA CYS A 474 -8.75 -6.33 11.66
C CYS A 474 -9.07 -5.34 10.53
N THR A 475 -10.36 -5.23 10.20
CA THR A 475 -10.87 -4.23 9.24
C THR A 475 -11.73 -3.22 9.97
N PHE A 476 -11.51 -1.93 9.73
CA PHE A 476 -12.26 -0.80 10.24
C PHE A 476 -12.87 -0.04 9.07
N LYS A 477 -14.20 -0.09 8.94
CA LYS A 477 -14.90 0.50 7.80
C LYS A 477 -16.05 1.41 8.21
N ASN A 478 -16.12 2.61 7.65
CA ASN A 478 -17.25 3.53 7.87
C ASN A 478 -17.53 3.82 9.35
N ASN A 479 -16.50 3.82 10.20
CA ASN A 479 -16.66 4.22 11.60
C ASN A 479 -16.51 5.74 11.71
N ALA A 480 -17.22 6.34 12.67
CA ALA A 480 -17.26 7.78 12.82
C ALA A 480 -17.08 8.25 14.27
N ALA A 481 -16.38 9.36 14.47
CA ALA A 481 -16.18 9.96 15.80
C ALA A 481 -16.00 11.48 15.72
N LEU A 482 -15.91 12.15 16.88
CA LEU A 482 -15.34 13.50 16.93
C LEU A 482 -13.85 13.44 16.55
N ARG A 483 -13.11 12.50 17.15
CA ARG A 483 -11.71 12.20 16.81
C ARG A 483 -11.41 10.72 16.80
N GLY A 484 -10.52 10.27 15.92
CA GLY A 484 -10.21 8.85 15.80
C GLY A 484 -11.42 8.09 15.27
N GLY A 485 -11.80 8.33 14.01
CA GLY A 485 -13.03 7.76 13.44
C GLY A 485 -13.12 6.24 13.60
N ALA A 486 -11.98 5.54 13.62
CA ALA A 486 -11.89 4.14 14.02
C ALA A 486 -11.31 3.96 15.44
N VAL A 487 -10.09 4.44 15.70
CA VAL A 487 -9.35 4.15 16.94
C VAL A 487 -8.90 5.43 17.62
N SER A 488 -9.09 5.53 18.93
CA SER A 488 -8.51 6.59 19.77
C SER A 488 -7.53 6.02 20.80
N CYS A 489 -6.42 6.72 20.99
CA CYS A 489 -5.36 6.38 21.93
C CYS A 489 -5.06 7.60 22.82
N ARG A 490 -5.32 7.48 24.13
CA ARG A 490 -5.15 8.54 25.13
C ARG A 490 -4.42 8.02 26.38
N ASP A 491 -3.80 8.92 27.15
CA ASP A 491 -3.28 8.63 28.50
C ASP A 491 -2.25 7.50 28.54
N ASN A 492 -1.20 7.62 27.72
CA ASN A 492 -0.14 6.62 27.56
C ASN A 492 -0.61 5.28 26.98
N SER A 493 -1.72 5.26 26.25
CA SER A 493 -2.24 4.06 25.59
C SER A 493 -1.55 3.86 24.24
N SER A 494 -0.82 2.77 24.09
CA SER A 494 0.03 2.52 22.91
C SER A 494 -0.29 1.15 22.30
N PRO A 495 -1.46 0.96 21.68
CA PRO A 495 -1.84 -0.32 21.10
C PRO A 495 -0.90 -0.74 19.96
N MET A 496 -0.81 -2.05 19.76
CA MET A 496 -0.12 -2.66 18.63
C MET A 496 -1.13 -2.98 17.53
N ILE A 497 -0.95 -2.43 16.34
CA ILE A 497 -1.84 -2.55 15.18
C ILE A 497 -1.06 -3.19 14.02
N VAL A 498 -1.47 -4.38 13.58
CA VAL A 498 -0.75 -5.18 12.58
C VAL A 498 -1.71 -5.73 11.54
N GLY A 499 -1.38 -5.62 10.25
CA GLY A 499 -2.17 -6.26 9.19
C GLY A 499 -3.58 -5.68 9.03
N CYS A 500 -3.81 -4.46 9.54
CA CYS A 500 -5.16 -3.90 9.63
C CYS A 500 -5.50 -3.03 8.41
N THR A 501 -6.79 -2.96 8.10
CA THR A 501 -7.32 -2.08 7.04
C THR A 501 -8.25 -1.04 7.65
N PHE A 502 -8.01 0.23 7.36
CA PHE A 502 -8.83 1.38 7.75
C PHE A 502 -9.38 2.03 6.47
N SER A 503 -10.64 1.78 6.15
CA SER A 503 -11.30 2.28 4.95
C SER A 503 -12.47 3.18 5.27
N ASP A 504 -12.52 4.37 4.69
CA ASP A 504 -13.69 5.26 4.75
C ASP A 504 -14.13 5.61 6.17
N ASN A 505 -13.19 5.69 7.13
CA ASN A 505 -13.50 6.16 8.48
C ASN A 505 -13.44 7.69 8.51
N SER A 506 -14.31 8.31 9.30
CA SER A 506 -14.45 9.76 9.34
C SER A 506 -14.38 10.30 10.76
N ALA A 507 -13.67 11.39 10.95
CA ALA A 507 -13.77 12.19 12.18
C ALA A 507 -14.27 13.60 11.85
N SER A 508 -14.99 14.25 12.74
CA SER A 508 -15.31 15.66 12.52
C SER A 508 -14.06 16.53 12.70
N ASP A 509 -13.22 16.26 13.70
CA ASP A 509 -12.06 17.09 14.00
C ASP A 509 -10.75 16.43 13.56
N ASP A 510 -10.25 15.44 14.30
CA ASP A 510 -8.88 14.93 14.12
C ASP A 510 -8.81 13.40 13.95
N GLY A 511 -7.93 12.94 13.07
CA GLY A 511 -7.62 11.52 12.93
C GLY A 511 -8.80 10.74 12.35
N GLY A 512 -9.03 10.87 11.03
CA GLY A 512 -10.16 10.20 10.38
C GLY A 512 -10.19 8.68 10.61
N ALA A 513 -9.02 8.05 10.76
CA ALA A 513 -8.91 6.68 11.25
C ALA A 513 -8.42 6.61 12.71
N ILE A 514 -7.25 7.16 13.01
CA ILE A 514 -6.57 7.01 14.30
C ILE A 514 -6.25 8.38 14.90
N PHE A 515 -6.60 8.55 16.17
CA PHE A 515 -6.22 9.73 16.95
C PHE A 515 -5.35 9.33 18.13
N CYS A 516 -4.25 10.06 18.35
CA CYS A 516 -3.27 9.80 19.40
C CYS A 516 -2.96 11.09 20.17
N ILE A 517 -3.09 11.06 21.49
CA ILE A 517 -2.81 12.20 22.36
C ILE A 517 -2.25 11.75 23.72
N ASP A 518 -1.58 12.65 24.42
CA ASP A 518 -1.09 12.47 25.79
C ASP A 518 -0.08 11.30 25.91
N SER A 519 1.01 11.39 25.14
CA SER A 519 2.11 10.41 25.08
C SER A 519 1.68 9.01 24.60
N SER A 520 0.59 8.92 23.85
CA SER A 520 0.07 7.67 23.28
C SER A 520 0.73 7.37 21.95
N SER A 521 1.56 6.33 21.88
CA SER A 521 2.44 6.08 20.73
C SER A 521 2.24 4.66 20.18
N PRO A 522 1.13 4.39 19.46
CA PRO A 522 0.87 3.06 18.92
C PRO A 522 1.94 2.61 17.92
N THR A 523 2.12 1.31 17.82
CA THR A 523 2.93 0.67 16.78
C THR A 523 2.01 0.16 15.68
N ILE A 524 2.19 0.64 14.45
CA ILE A 524 1.34 0.36 13.30
C ILE A 524 2.20 -0.25 12.20
N THR A 525 1.90 -1.48 11.80
CA THR A 525 2.69 -2.19 10.79
C THR A 525 1.81 -2.92 9.78
N ASN A 526 2.29 -3.03 8.54
CA ASN A 526 1.65 -3.82 7.47
C ASN A 526 0.16 -3.46 7.28
N SER A 527 -0.18 -2.18 7.41
CA SER A 527 -1.58 -1.72 7.47
C SER A 527 -1.92 -0.74 6.35
N THR A 528 -3.20 -0.70 5.98
CA THR A 528 -3.70 0.16 4.89
C THR A 528 -4.69 1.19 5.42
N PHE A 529 -4.52 2.44 4.99
CA PHE A 529 -5.39 3.58 5.27
C PHE A 529 -5.89 4.14 3.94
N SER A 530 -7.17 3.97 3.64
CA SER A 530 -7.77 4.42 2.38
C SER A 530 -9.05 5.20 2.61
N GLY A 531 -9.18 6.37 1.96
CA GLY A 531 -10.45 7.13 1.99
C GLY A 531 -10.84 7.67 3.36
N ASN A 532 -9.93 7.71 4.34
CA ASN A 532 -10.26 8.25 5.66
C ASN A 532 -10.24 9.78 5.62
N SER A 533 -11.14 10.42 6.36
CA SER A 533 -11.37 11.87 6.23
C SER A 533 -11.61 12.58 7.55
N THR A 534 -11.16 13.84 7.65
CA THR A 534 -11.65 14.79 8.65
C THR A 534 -12.48 15.90 8.01
N ALA A 535 -13.50 16.38 8.72
CA ALA A 535 -14.40 17.40 8.20
C ALA A 535 -13.94 18.83 8.50
N ASN A 536 -13.33 19.03 9.67
CA ASN A 536 -12.97 20.36 10.17
C ASN A 536 -11.46 20.50 10.29
N TRP A 537 -10.76 19.54 10.90
CA TRP A 537 -9.37 19.74 11.32
C TRP A 537 -8.43 18.72 10.66
N CYS A 538 -7.60 17.99 11.42
CA CYS A 538 -6.32 17.50 10.92
C CYS A 538 -6.20 15.98 10.84
N GLY A 539 -5.28 15.49 10.00
CA GLY A 539 -4.88 14.08 9.98
C GLY A 539 -5.97 13.18 9.42
N GLY A 540 -6.14 13.20 8.10
CA GLY A 540 -7.19 12.41 7.43
C GLY A 540 -7.13 10.91 7.77
N ALA A 541 -5.93 10.36 7.98
CA ALA A 541 -5.76 9.03 8.54
C ALA A 541 -5.35 9.07 10.01
N ILE A 542 -4.21 9.68 10.35
CA ILE A 542 -3.62 9.64 11.69
C ILE A 542 -3.36 11.07 12.19
N ALA A 543 -3.83 11.40 13.39
CA ALA A 543 -3.49 12.65 14.06
C ALA A 543 -2.77 12.40 15.39
N CYS A 544 -1.65 13.11 15.60
CA CYS A 544 -0.74 12.93 16.73
C CYS A 544 -0.53 14.24 17.48
N TRP A 545 -0.85 14.24 18.77
CA TRP A 545 -0.78 15.42 19.65
C TRP A 545 -0.03 15.14 20.95
N ASN A 546 0.53 16.17 21.57
CA ASN A 546 1.06 16.11 22.94
C ASN A 546 2.06 14.95 23.18
N SER A 547 3.21 14.97 22.49
CA SER A 547 4.26 13.95 22.60
C SER A 547 3.85 12.53 22.15
N SER A 548 2.80 12.40 21.34
CA SER A 548 2.32 11.12 20.83
C SER A 548 3.05 10.76 19.54
N SER A 549 4.01 9.85 19.59
CA SER A 549 4.94 9.61 18.48
C SER A 549 4.85 8.17 18.00
N PRO A 550 3.80 7.80 17.25
CA PRO A 550 3.63 6.43 16.77
C PRO A 550 4.78 5.97 15.88
N THR A 551 4.98 4.65 15.84
CA THR A 551 5.86 4.00 14.87
C THR A 551 4.99 3.42 13.75
N VAL A 552 5.23 3.82 12.51
CA VAL A 552 4.47 3.42 11.33
C VAL A 552 5.43 2.77 10.33
N SER A 553 5.17 1.52 9.94
CA SER A 553 6.03 0.85 8.96
C SER A 553 5.28 -0.08 8.01
N ASN A 554 5.76 -0.17 6.76
CA ASN A 554 5.15 -1.02 5.72
C ASN A 554 3.66 -0.72 5.53
N CYS A 555 3.28 0.56 5.59
CA CYS A 555 1.89 0.98 5.51
C CYS A 555 1.60 1.73 4.21
N THR A 556 0.35 1.68 3.78
CA THR A 556 -0.14 2.44 2.63
C THR A 556 -1.18 3.46 3.07
N PHE A 557 -1.00 4.71 2.67
CA PHE A 557 -1.91 5.83 2.87
C PHE A 557 -2.36 6.33 1.51
N SER A 558 -3.62 6.06 1.16
CA SER A 558 -4.18 6.42 -0.14
C SER A 558 -5.46 7.24 0.01
N ARG A 559 -5.57 8.35 -0.72
CA ARG A 559 -6.84 9.11 -0.81
C ARG A 559 -7.42 9.50 0.56
N ASN A 560 -6.57 9.72 1.56
CA ASN A 560 -7.01 10.28 2.82
C ASN A 560 -7.07 11.80 2.69
N SER A 561 -8.04 12.41 3.39
CA SER A 561 -8.32 13.84 3.25
C SER A 561 -8.49 14.52 4.61
N ALA A 562 -8.04 15.76 4.70
CA ALA A 562 -8.29 16.62 5.86
C ALA A 562 -8.67 18.02 5.38
N ASP A 563 -9.31 18.80 6.24
CA ASP A 563 -9.60 20.20 5.90
C ASP A 563 -8.37 21.07 6.20
N ASP A 564 -7.88 21.08 7.44
CA ASP A 564 -6.77 21.97 7.83
C ASP A 564 -5.39 21.39 7.49
N TYR A 565 -4.93 20.35 8.19
CA TYR A 565 -3.52 19.94 8.11
C TYR A 565 -3.34 18.42 7.98
N GLY A 566 -2.41 17.99 7.12
CA GLY A 566 -2.00 16.60 7.02
C GLY A 566 -3.08 15.70 6.43
N GLY A 567 -3.16 15.61 5.09
CA GLY A 567 -4.16 14.77 4.42
C GLY A 567 -4.09 13.29 4.84
N ALA A 568 -2.91 12.78 5.19
CA ALA A 568 -2.74 11.47 5.81
C ALA A 568 -2.35 11.57 7.29
N ILE A 569 -1.19 12.16 7.60
CA ILE A 569 -0.63 12.20 8.96
C ILE A 569 -0.47 13.65 9.41
N TYR A 570 -1.00 13.96 10.58
CA TYR A 570 -0.77 15.22 11.26
C TYR A 570 0.02 15.02 12.55
N CYS A 571 1.01 15.88 12.79
CA CYS A 571 1.86 15.88 13.97
C CYS A 571 1.92 17.27 14.61
N ASP A 572 1.52 17.36 15.87
CA ASP A 572 1.74 18.52 16.73
C ASP A 572 2.50 18.14 17.99
N SER A 573 3.62 18.82 18.25
CA SER A 573 4.49 18.53 19.38
C SER A 573 4.84 17.02 19.50
N SER A 574 4.97 16.36 18.35
CA SER A 574 4.98 14.91 18.20
C SER A 574 5.87 14.50 17.04
N SER A 575 6.68 13.44 17.20
CA SER A 575 7.71 13.07 16.23
C SER A 575 7.63 11.58 15.87
N PRO A 576 6.61 11.16 15.10
CA PRO A 576 6.48 9.76 14.70
C PRO A 576 7.68 9.28 13.88
N THR A 577 7.88 7.95 13.89
CA THR A 577 8.81 7.28 12.97
C THR A 577 8.01 6.61 11.86
N VAL A 578 8.35 6.92 10.60
CA VAL A 578 7.65 6.40 9.42
C VAL A 578 8.66 5.73 8.51
N SER A 579 8.43 4.47 8.15
CA SER A 579 9.37 3.73 7.30
C SER A 579 8.70 2.80 6.29
N ASN A 580 9.27 2.65 5.09
CA ASN A 580 8.77 1.73 4.06
C ASN A 580 7.28 1.97 3.75
N CYS A 581 6.84 3.24 3.75
CA CYS A 581 5.43 3.59 3.58
C CYS A 581 5.19 4.26 2.23
N THR A 582 3.98 4.09 1.71
CA THR A 582 3.52 4.77 0.50
C THR A 582 2.40 5.75 0.85
N PHE A 583 2.56 7.01 0.42
CA PHE A 583 1.57 8.07 0.51
C PHE A 583 1.16 8.47 -0.90
N SER A 584 -0.06 8.13 -1.29
CA SER A 584 -0.56 8.41 -2.64
C SER A 584 -1.89 9.14 -2.65
N HIS A 585 -1.98 10.21 -3.42
CA HIS A 585 -3.24 10.94 -3.65
C HIS A 585 -3.94 11.39 -2.37
N ASN A 586 -3.21 11.67 -1.30
CA ASN A 586 -3.78 12.30 -0.11
C ASN A 586 -3.92 13.81 -0.34
N ASN A 587 -4.94 14.42 0.22
CA ASN A 587 -5.24 15.83 -0.05
C ASN A 587 -5.66 16.62 1.19
N VAL A 588 -5.40 17.93 1.17
CA VAL A 588 -5.75 18.84 2.28
C VAL A 588 -6.10 20.24 1.77
N SER A 589 -6.99 20.96 2.46
CA SER A 589 -7.34 22.35 2.12
C SER A 589 -6.25 23.37 2.53
N ASP A 590 -5.47 23.13 3.60
CA ASP A 590 -4.38 24.04 4.00
C ASP A 590 -2.96 23.43 3.82
N TYR A 591 -2.35 22.78 4.82
CA TYR A 591 -0.92 22.41 4.75
C TYR A 591 -0.64 20.91 4.81
N GLY A 592 0.27 20.43 3.96
CA GLY A 592 0.82 19.08 3.99
C GLY A 592 -0.13 18.04 3.42
N GLY A 593 -0.15 17.89 2.09
CA GLY A 593 -1.09 16.98 1.42
C GLY A 593 -0.99 15.53 1.89
N ALA A 594 0.19 15.07 2.29
CA ALA A 594 0.37 13.81 3.00
C ALA A 594 0.65 14.02 4.49
N ILE A 595 1.72 14.74 4.84
CA ILE A 595 2.19 14.89 6.22
C ILE A 595 2.30 16.36 6.60
N SER A 596 1.78 16.74 7.75
CA SER A 596 2.00 18.07 8.34
C SER A 596 2.66 17.96 9.72
N CYS A 597 3.71 18.75 9.94
CA CYS A 597 4.52 18.77 11.16
C CYS A 597 4.53 20.18 11.76
N LEU A 598 3.92 20.36 12.93
CA LEU A 598 3.82 21.64 13.62
C LEU A 598 4.46 21.58 15.02
N ASN A 599 4.90 22.73 15.51
CA ASN A 599 5.26 22.95 16.91
C ASN A 599 6.34 21.99 17.44
N ASN A 600 7.56 22.05 16.90
CA ASN A 600 8.71 21.20 17.26
C ASN A 600 8.52 19.71 16.92
N SER A 601 7.72 19.40 15.89
CA SER A 601 7.54 18.03 15.40
C SER A 601 8.65 17.67 14.40
N SER A 602 9.49 16.69 14.74
CA SER A 602 10.64 16.31 13.90
C SER A 602 10.63 14.81 13.60
N PRO A 603 9.64 14.32 12.82
CA PRO A 603 9.56 12.90 12.50
C PRO A 603 10.75 12.40 11.67
N SER A 604 11.06 11.12 11.82
CA SER A 604 12.01 10.41 10.96
C SER A 604 11.24 9.64 9.90
N ILE A 605 11.52 9.91 8.63
CA ILE A 605 10.83 9.34 7.47
C ILE A 605 11.87 8.70 6.57
N THR A 606 11.80 7.38 6.40
CA THR A 606 12.83 6.61 5.70
C THR A 606 12.21 5.64 4.70
N ASN A 607 12.79 5.51 3.50
CA ASN A 607 12.34 4.57 2.48
C ASN A 607 10.85 4.75 2.12
N CYS A 608 10.38 5.99 1.99
CA CYS A 608 8.97 6.28 1.73
C CYS A 608 8.75 6.86 0.34
N THR A 609 7.59 6.57 -0.24
CA THR A 609 7.16 7.11 -1.54
C THR A 609 6.00 8.08 -1.33
N PHE A 610 6.12 9.29 -1.85
CA PHE A 610 5.08 10.32 -1.87
C PHE A 610 4.70 10.62 -3.32
N SER A 611 3.53 10.18 -3.75
CA SER A 611 3.06 10.31 -5.13
C SER A 611 1.70 10.99 -5.25
N GLY A 612 1.59 12.03 -6.08
CA GLY A 612 0.29 12.64 -6.41
C GLY A 612 -0.45 13.25 -5.21
N ASN A 613 0.22 13.55 -4.10
CA ASN A 613 -0.42 14.21 -2.96
C ASN A 613 -0.63 15.70 -3.26
N SER A 614 -1.66 16.31 -2.67
CA SER A 614 -2.03 17.68 -2.98
C SER A 614 -2.40 18.54 -1.78
N ALA A 615 -2.05 19.82 -1.81
CA ALA A 615 -2.47 20.81 -0.81
C ALA A 615 -2.96 22.11 -1.47
N ASP A 616 -4.09 22.64 -1.04
CA ASP A 616 -4.54 23.96 -1.49
C ASP A 616 -3.71 25.10 -0.86
N GLY A 617 -3.10 24.87 0.29
CA GLY A 617 -2.06 25.74 0.85
C GLY A 617 -0.65 25.32 0.40
N ASN A 618 0.18 24.92 1.36
CA ASN A 618 1.62 24.71 1.21
C ASN A 618 2.03 23.25 1.44
N GLY A 619 3.06 22.80 0.73
CA GLY A 619 3.63 21.47 0.91
C GLY A 619 2.71 20.38 0.36
N GLY A 620 2.75 20.16 -0.96
CA GLY A 620 1.87 19.18 -1.61
C GLY A 620 2.03 17.76 -1.07
N ALA A 621 3.22 17.40 -0.58
CA ALA A 621 3.43 16.19 0.22
C ALA A 621 3.64 16.50 1.70
N ILE A 622 4.64 17.33 2.04
CA ILE A 622 5.04 17.57 3.42
C ILE A 622 5.06 19.07 3.73
N ALA A 623 4.44 19.47 4.83
CA ALA A 623 4.57 20.80 5.39
C ALA A 623 5.20 20.73 6.79
N CYS A 624 6.18 21.59 7.06
CA CYS A 624 6.81 21.68 8.38
C CYS A 624 6.98 23.13 8.86
N TYR A 625 6.40 23.42 10.03
CA TYR A 625 6.28 24.78 10.57
C TYR A 625 6.66 24.82 12.04
N TYR A 626 7.11 25.99 12.50
CA TYR A 626 7.34 26.28 13.92
C TYR A 626 8.37 25.34 14.56
N SER A 627 9.62 25.39 14.07
CA SER A 627 10.75 24.57 14.54
C SER A 627 10.58 23.07 14.32
N SER A 628 9.80 22.67 13.32
CA SER A 628 9.52 21.26 13.00
C SER A 628 10.48 20.77 11.93
N SER A 629 11.49 19.99 12.29
CA SER A 629 12.62 19.68 11.40
C SER A 629 12.70 18.18 11.10
N PRO A 630 11.84 17.64 10.22
CA PRO A 630 11.86 16.21 9.90
C PRO A 630 13.16 15.80 9.22
N THR A 631 13.54 14.53 9.41
CA THR A 631 14.62 13.90 8.64
C THR A 631 14.01 12.99 7.59
N LEU A 632 14.35 13.20 6.32
CA LEU A 632 13.88 12.44 5.17
C LEU A 632 15.06 11.68 4.56
N THR A 633 14.97 10.36 4.47
CA THR A 633 16.06 9.53 3.94
C THR A 633 15.53 8.53 2.92
N ASN A 634 16.20 8.38 1.77
CA ASN A 634 15.84 7.39 0.74
C ASN A 634 14.37 7.49 0.28
N CYS A 635 13.84 8.71 0.15
CA CYS A 635 12.44 8.92 -0.20
C CYS A 635 12.28 9.43 -1.64
N THR A 636 11.15 9.10 -2.26
CA THR A 636 10.74 9.67 -3.56
C THR A 636 9.55 10.59 -3.40
N PHE A 637 9.58 11.73 -4.10
CA PHE A 637 8.51 12.72 -4.15
C PHE A 637 8.17 12.96 -5.62
N SER A 638 7.06 12.39 -6.09
CA SER A 638 6.66 12.47 -7.48
C SER A 638 5.26 13.03 -7.70
N GLY A 639 5.12 13.98 -8.62
CA GLY A 639 3.81 14.49 -9.03
C GLY A 639 2.99 15.12 -7.89
N ASN A 640 3.62 15.52 -6.79
CA ASN A 640 2.91 16.19 -5.70
C ASN A 640 2.63 17.64 -6.11
N SER A 641 1.53 18.22 -5.62
CA SER A 641 1.12 19.55 -6.04
C SER A 641 0.65 20.43 -4.90
N ALA A 642 0.93 21.73 -5.00
CA ALA A 642 0.39 22.72 -4.08
C ALA A 642 -0.18 23.94 -4.83
N THR A 643 -1.12 24.66 -4.23
CA THR A 643 -1.56 25.93 -4.81
C THR A 643 -0.68 27.10 -4.33
N ASN A 644 -0.29 27.19 -3.06
CA ASN A 644 0.44 28.36 -2.54
C ASN A 644 1.97 28.25 -2.62
N SER A 645 2.62 27.23 -2.03
CA SER A 645 4.09 27.11 -2.05
C SER A 645 4.54 25.68 -1.75
N GLY A 646 5.68 25.26 -2.31
CA GLY A 646 6.27 23.94 -2.04
C GLY A 646 5.44 22.80 -2.65
N GLY A 647 5.62 22.53 -3.94
CA GLY A 647 4.87 21.46 -4.61
C GLY A 647 5.08 20.08 -3.99
N ALA A 648 6.27 19.79 -3.45
CA ALA A 648 6.49 18.65 -2.57
C ALA A 648 6.60 19.05 -1.09
N VAL A 649 7.58 19.89 -0.76
CA VAL A 649 7.92 20.22 0.64
C VAL A 649 7.86 21.72 0.86
N ALA A 650 7.19 22.14 1.93
CA ALA A 650 7.24 23.51 2.43
C ALA A 650 7.77 23.54 3.86
N CYS A 651 8.81 24.33 4.11
CA CYS A 651 9.37 24.54 5.44
C CYS A 651 9.34 26.02 5.84
N VAL A 652 8.81 26.31 7.04
CA VAL A 652 8.75 27.66 7.59
C VAL A 652 9.25 27.65 9.04
N ASP A 653 10.27 28.47 9.30
CA ASP A 653 11.04 28.44 10.55
C ASP A 653 11.46 27.01 10.96
N SER A 654 11.85 26.21 9.97
CA SER A 654 12.04 24.76 10.11
C SER A 654 13.19 24.31 9.22
N ASN A 655 13.99 23.34 9.69
CA ASN A 655 15.25 22.97 9.04
C ASN A 655 15.27 21.46 8.74
N PRO A 656 14.42 20.96 7.82
CA PRO A 656 14.45 19.55 7.47
C PRO A 656 15.83 19.13 6.94
N ASN A 657 16.23 17.91 7.28
CA ASN A 657 17.42 17.27 6.75
C ASN A 657 17.00 16.23 5.72
N ILE A 658 17.34 16.44 4.46
CA ILE A 658 16.86 15.63 3.34
C ILE A 658 18.07 14.96 2.70
N ILE A 659 18.09 13.64 2.73
CA ILE A 659 19.26 12.86 2.35
C ILE A 659 18.80 11.80 1.36
N ASN A 660 19.57 11.59 0.29
CA ASN A 660 19.36 10.45 -0.59
C ASN A 660 17.93 10.40 -1.19
N CYS A 661 17.33 11.56 -1.49
CA CYS A 661 15.94 11.64 -1.95
C CYS A 661 15.85 12.06 -3.42
N THR A 662 14.75 11.69 -4.08
CA THR A 662 14.45 12.08 -5.47
C THR A 662 13.15 12.86 -5.54
N PHE A 663 13.20 14.10 -6.04
CA PHE A 663 12.06 14.99 -6.26
C PHE A 663 11.85 15.20 -7.75
N ILE A 664 10.68 14.79 -8.27
CA ILE A 664 10.39 14.82 -9.69
C ILE A 664 8.95 15.18 -10.03
N GLY A 665 8.76 16.06 -11.01
CA GLY A 665 7.43 16.39 -11.53
C GLY A 665 6.48 17.02 -10.51
N ASN A 666 7.00 17.53 -9.38
CA ASN A 666 6.19 18.24 -8.39
C ASN A 666 5.88 19.64 -8.92
N SER A 667 4.70 20.16 -8.59
CA SER A 667 4.20 21.40 -9.20
C SER A 667 3.53 22.34 -8.22
N VAL A 668 3.64 23.65 -8.47
CA VAL A 668 3.00 24.66 -7.64
C VAL A 668 2.56 25.89 -8.43
N LYS A 669 1.42 26.49 -8.06
CA LYS A 669 0.97 27.78 -8.67
C LYS A 669 1.70 29.00 -8.07
N GLY A 670 2.20 28.90 -6.85
CA GLY A 670 3.10 29.90 -6.27
C GLY A 670 4.56 29.59 -6.50
N ASN A 671 5.32 29.42 -5.42
CA ASN A 671 6.79 29.31 -5.45
C ASN A 671 7.31 27.96 -4.92
N GLY A 672 8.44 27.49 -5.44
CA GLY A 672 9.12 26.28 -4.97
C GLY A 672 8.42 25.01 -5.47
N GLY A 673 8.68 24.56 -6.69
CA GLY A 673 8.01 23.38 -7.26
C GLY A 673 8.37 22.08 -6.53
N ALA A 674 9.62 21.88 -6.14
CA ALA A 674 9.98 20.84 -5.18
C ALA A 674 9.93 21.37 -3.75
N ILE A 675 10.77 22.36 -3.43
CA ILE A 675 10.97 22.84 -2.05
C ILE A 675 10.73 24.35 -1.95
N TYR A 676 9.96 24.75 -0.94
CA TYR A 676 9.83 26.14 -0.51
C TYR A 676 10.34 26.33 0.91
N CYS A 677 11.19 27.36 1.09
CA CYS A 677 11.73 27.78 2.38
C CYS A 677 11.27 29.18 2.75
N GLY A 678 10.60 29.29 3.90
CA GLY A 678 10.06 30.54 4.43
C GLY A 678 10.50 30.85 5.87
N SER A 679 10.01 31.99 6.35
CA SER A 679 10.19 32.50 7.71
C SER A 679 8.89 33.17 8.14
N SER A 680 8.45 32.95 9.38
CA SER A 680 7.38 33.76 9.95
C SER A 680 7.91 35.16 10.27
N SER A 681 7.05 36.17 10.07
CA SER A 681 7.43 37.56 10.30
C SER A 681 7.85 37.80 11.76
N GLY A 682 9.15 37.97 12.00
CA GLY A 682 9.71 38.36 13.30
C GLY A 682 10.77 37.42 13.90
N SER A 683 11.00 36.22 13.33
CA SER A 683 11.97 35.24 13.88
C SER A 683 13.45 35.57 13.61
N GLY A 684 13.75 36.50 12.69
CA GLY A 684 15.09 37.02 12.43
C GLY A 684 16.04 36.07 11.68
N ALA A 685 15.74 34.76 11.67
CA ALA A 685 16.40 33.74 10.85
C ALA A 685 15.33 32.86 10.18
N GLY A 686 15.42 32.69 8.86
CA GLY A 686 14.52 31.82 8.12
C GLY A 686 14.98 30.36 8.10
N SER A 687 14.15 29.50 7.51
CA SER A 687 14.46 28.09 7.31
C SER A 687 15.81 27.88 6.61
N SER A 688 16.57 26.92 7.11
CA SER A 688 17.91 26.58 6.61
C SER A 688 18.10 25.06 6.45
N PRO A 689 17.38 24.41 5.52
CA PRO A 689 17.49 22.96 5.31
C PRO A 689 18.80 22.55 4.62
N THR A 690 19.20 21.31 4.87
CA THR A 690 20.33 20.64 4.21
C THR A 690 19.80 19.54 3.29
N LEU A 691 20.33 19.52 2.06
CA LEU A 691 19.97 18.58 1.01
C LEU A 691 21.25 17.84 0.62
N ASP A 692 21.32 16.54 0.91
CA ASP A 692 22.52 15.73 0.73
C ASP A 692 22.24 14.58 -0.24
N ASN A 693 23.07 14.40 -1.27
CA ASN A 693 22.94 13.30 -2.24
C ASN A 693 21.53 13.18 -2.87
N CYS A 694 20.87 14.31 -3.15
CA CYS A 694 19.49 14.32 -3.64
C CYS A 694 19.39 14.65 -5.14
N ILE A 695 18.32 14.17 -5.79
CA ILE A 695 17.94 14.58 -7.15
C ILE A 695 16.73 15.53 -7.10
N PHE A 696 16.80 16.62 -7.85
CA PHE A 696 15.74 17.61 -8.09
C PHE A 696 15.60 17.84 -9.59
N TRP A 697 14.55 17.30 -10.22
CA TRP A 697 14.43 17.37 -11.67
C TRP A 697 12.99 17.46 -12.17
N GLY A 698 12.74 18.36 -13.13
CA GLY A 698 11.43 18.48 -13.79
C GLY A 698 10.33 18.98 -12.87
N ASN A 699 10.67 19.65 -11.77
CA ASN A 699 9.70 20.29 -10.91
C ASN A 699 9.33 21.68 -11.46
N SER A 700 8.14 22.18 -11.14
CA SER A 700 7.62 23.40 -11.77
C SER A 700 6.93 24.35 -10.79
N ALA A 701 7.15 25.64 -11.00
CA ALA A 701 6.49 26.70 -10.26
C ALA A 701 6.04 27.80 -11.22
N VAL A 702 4.81 28.29 -11.06
CA VAL A 702 4.30 29.37 -11.92
C VAL A 702 4.91 30.73 -11.55
N THR A 703 5.22 30.97 -10.27
CA THR A 703 5.76 32.28 -9.83
C THR A 703 7.29 32.29 -9.82
N GLY A 704 7.94 31.25 -9.30
CA GLY A 704 9.40 31.15 -9.30
C GLY A 704 9.94 30.01 -8.43
N GLY A 705 11.16 29.58 -8.73
CA GLY A 705 11.82 28.45 -8.06
C GLY A 705 11.17 27.13 -8.47
N GLY A 706 11.31 26.75 -9.73
CA GLY A 706 10.80 25.46 -10.25
C GLY A 706 11.27 24.28 -9.42
N GLU A 707 12.52 24.29 -9.00
CA GLU A 707 13.10 23.31 -8.07
C GLU A 707 13.01 23.82 -6.63
N ILE A 708 13.71 24.92 -6.33
CA ILE A 708 13.88 25.41 -4.95
C ILE A 708 13.60 26.91 -4.89
N HIS A 709 12.79 27.31 -3.92
CA HIS A 709 12.58 28.72 -3.59
C HIS A 709 12.96 29.04 -2.15
N ALA A 710 13.84 30.02 -1.95
CA ALA A 710 14.27 30.49 -0.63
C ALA A 710 13.90 31.97 -0.41
N ASN A 711 13.08 32.26 0.59
CA ASN A 711 12.77 33.64 0.97
C ASN A 711 13.96 34.35 1.63
N SER A 712 13.86 35.68 1.73
CA SER A 712 14.84 36.49 2.46
C SER A 712 15.10 35.93 3.87
N GLY A 713 16.38 35.69 4.20
CA GLY A 713 16.79 35.15 5.49
C GLY A 713 16.82 33.62 5.57
N CYS A 714 16.36 32.91 4.54
CA CYS A 714 16.53 31.46 4.40
C CYS A 714 17.87 31.12 3.72
N THR A 715 18.43 29.96 4.06
CA THR A 715 19.66 29.42 3.43
C THR A 715 19.49 27.94 3.15
N VAL A 716 19.38 27.55 1.88
CA VAL A 716 19.33 26.13 1.49
C VAL A 716 20.73 25.70 1.07
N THR A 717 21.25 24.62 1.67
CA THR A 717 22.55 24.06 1.31
C THR A 717 22.36 22.73 0.59
N LEU A 718 22.89 22.64 -0.63
CA LEU A 718 22.93 21.42 -1.42
C LEU A 718 24.34 20.86 -1.39
N ASN A 719 24.48 19.60 -0.99
CA ASN A 719 25.73 18.86 -0.98
C ASN A 719 25.59 17.63 -1.89
N HIS A 720 26.45 17.52 -2.91
CA HIS A 720 26.46 16.38 -3.83
C HIS A 720 25.08 16.07 -4.42
N CYS A 721 24.32 17.10 -4.80
CA CYS A 721 22.99 16.93 -5.37
C CYS A 721 23.03 17.02 -6.90
N CYS A 722 22.08 16.37 -7.57
CA CYS A 722 21.78 16.58 -8.99
C CYS A 722 20.54 17.45 -9.09
N VAL A 723 20.64 18.61 -9.75
CA VAL A 723 19.58 19.62 -9.72
C VAL A 723 19.52 20.36 -11.05
N ASP A 724 18.31 20.60 -11.56
CA ASP A 724 18.13 21.53 -12.67
C ASP A 724 18.37 22.98 -12.17
N ASN A 725 19.28 23.69 -12.82
CA ASN A 725 19.65 25.06 -12.48
C ASN A 725 19.39 26.03 -13.63
N ASN A 726 18.46 25.69 -14.52
CA ASN A 726 18.04 26.60 -15.56
C ASN A 726 17.40 27.87 -14.97
N THR A 727 17.26 28.89 -15.81
CA THR A 727 16.68 30.16 -15.38
C THR A 727 15.24 29.95 -14.92
N GLY A 728 15.00 30.13 -13.63
CA GLY A 728 13.68 29.98 -13.00
C GLY A 728 13.58 28.82 -12.02
N ASP A 729 14.54 27.88 -12.02
CA ASP A 729 14.52 26.70 -11.13
C ASP A 729 14.92 27.04 -9.71
N TYR A 730 15.77 28.06 -9.55
CA TYR A 730 16.01 28.72 -8.27
C TYR A 730 15.22 30.02 -8.17
N GLY A 731 14.59 30.22 -7.00
CA GLY A 731 13.72 31.35 -6.73
C GLY A 731 13.96 32.01 -5.37
N GLY A 732 13.48 33.25 -5.27
CA GLY A 732 13.46 34.01 -4.01
C GLY A 732 14.69 34.88 -3.80
N SER A 733 14.76 35.49 -2.61
CA SER A 733 15.82 36.44 -2.23
C SER A 733 16.70 35.93 -1.09
N GLY A 734 16.53 34.67 -0.69
CA GLY A 734 17.42 33.96 0.23
C GLY A 734 18.65 33.42 -0.48
N THR A 735 19.42 32.61 0.24
CA THR A 735 20.61 31.94 -0.30
C THR A 735 20.28 30.50 -0.67
N ILE A 736 20.65 30.10 -1.87
CA ILE A 736 20.70 28.69 -2.29
C ILE A 736 22.18 28.43 -2.61
N ASP A 737 22.83 27.62 -1.79
CA ASP A 737 24.24 27.25 -1.93
C ASP A 737 24.34 25.88 -2.60
N ASP A 738 24.63 25.89 -3.90
CA ASP A 738 24.86 24.72 -4.75
C ASP A 738 26.35 24.49 -5.05
N SER A 739 27.25 25.18 -4.34
CA SER A 739 28.68 25.13 -4.61
C SER A 739 29.38 23.86 -4.14
N ASN A 740 28.68 23.01 -3.37
CA ASN A 740 29.24 21.81 -2.73
C ASN A 740 29.09 20.56 -3.62
N ASN A 741 29.75 20.59 -4.79
CA ASN A 741 29.83 19.48 -5.76
C ASN A 741 28.48 19.03 -6.34
N CYS A 742 27.58 19.98 -6.65
CA CYS A 742 26.33 19.65 -7.35
C CYS A 742 26.54 19.37 -8.85
N ILE A 743 25.64 18.56 -9.41
CA ILE A 743 25.57 18.18 -10.82
C ILE A 743 24.39 18.90 -11.49
N PHE A 744 24.65 19.52 -12.63
CA PHE A 744 23.68 20.30 -13.41
C PHE A 744 23.43 19.65 -14.79
N ALA A 745 23.15 18.36 -14.77
CA ALA A 745 22.91 17.55 -15.96
C ALA A 745 21.76 16.58 -15.69
N GLU A 746 21.03 16.22 -16.74
CA GLU A 746 19.87 15.35 -16.63
C GLU A 746 20.22 14.02 -15.91
N PRO A 747 19.44 13.60 -14.90
CA PRO A 747 19.70 12.36 -14.16
C PRO A 747 19.58 11.10 -15.02
N GLN A 748 18.94 11.18 -16.20
CA GLN A 748 18.71 10.06 -17.11
C GLN A 748 17.99 8.90 -16.42
N PHE A 749 16.72 9.10 -16.09
CA PHE A 749 15.89 8.02 -15.54
C PHE A 749 15.52 6.99 -16.61
N VAL A 750 15.35 5.73 -16.20
CA VAL A 750 14.95 4.63 -17.10
C VAL A 750 13.59 4.93 -17.76
N ASP A 751 12.58 5.29 -16.97
CA ASP A 751 11.25 5.64 -17.48
C ASP A 751 10.48 6.52 -16.47
N ALA A 752 10.86 7.80 -16.42
CA ALA A 752 10.24 8.76 -15.51
C ALA A 752 8.75 9.00 -15.78
N ALA A 753 8.30 8.82 -17.03
CA ALA A 753 6.90 9.05 -17.41
C ALA A 753 5.95 8.06 -16.72
N ASN A 754 6.42 6.84 -16.49
CA ASN A 754 5.66 5.78 -15.82
C ASN A 754 6.09 5.55 -14.36
N GLY A 755 6.80 6.50 -13.76
CA GLY A 755 7.19 6.46 -12.35
C GLY A 755 8.42 5.59 -12.03
N ASN A 756 9.19 5.19 -13.05
CA ASN A 756 10.44 4.45 -12.87
C ASN A 756 11.63 5.43 -12.84
N TYR A 757 12.03 5.81 -11.62
CA TYR A 757 13.11 6.76 -11.37
C TYR A 757 14.48 6.10 -11.11
N HIS A 758 14.67 4.86 -11.56
CA HIS A 758 16.00 4.25 -11.60
C HIS A 758 16.90 4.96 -12.60
N LEU A 759 18.21 4.98 -12.34
CA LEU A 759 19.18 5.61 -13.22
C LEU A 759 19.49 4.71 -14.44
N GLN A 760 19.63 5.32 -15.62
CA GLN A 760 20.23 4.67 -16.78
C GLN A 760 21.74 4.53 -16.56
N ASN A 761 22.36 3.55 -17.23
CA ASN A 761 23.78 3.24 -17.09
C ASN A 761 24.75 4.35 -17.55
N THR A 762 24.25 5.41 -18.20
CA THR A 762 25.01 6.59 -18.61
C THR A 762 24.79 7.79 -17.68
N SER A 763 23.99 7.63 -16.63
CA SER A 763 23.59 8.72 -15.76
C SER A 763 24.80 9.37 -15.10
N PRO A 764 24.83 10.71 -14.99
CA PRO A 764 25.85 11.41 -14.24
C PRO A 764 25.70 11.26 -12.72
N CYS A 765 24.61 10.65 -12.23
CA CYS A 765 24.33 10.49 -10.81
C CYS A 765 24.93 9.20 -10.21
N ILE A 766 25.42 8.29 -11.06
CA ILE A 766 26.06 7.03 -10.66
C ILE A 766 27.42 7.34 -10.03
N ASP A 767 27.69 6.75 -8.85
CA ASP A 767 28.90 6.87 -8.03
C ASP A 767 29.32 8.33 -7.75
N ALA A 768 28.36 9.26 -7.77
CA ALA A 768 28.64 10.69 -7.72
C ALA A 768 28.34 11.35 -6.37
N GLY A 769 27.71 10.61 -5.46
CA GLY A 769 27.34 11.09 -4.14
C GLY A 769 28.52 11.09 -3.16
N ASN A 770 28.22 11.37 -1.90
CA ASN A 770 29.20 11.38 -0.82
C ASN A 770 28.82 10.40 0.29
N ASN A 771 29.63 9.34 0.42
CA ASN A 771 29.46 8.29 1.43
C ASN A 771 29.39 8.80 2.87
N SER A 772 30.05 9.92 3.19
CA SER A 772 30.05 10.49 4.55
C SER A 772 28.76 11.19 4.93
N LEU A 773 27.90 11.49 3.95
CA LEU A 773 26.58 12.08 4.17
C LEU A 773 25.48 11.00 4.30
N VAL A 774 25.79 9.74 3.99
CA VAL A 774 24.86 8.63 4.21
C VAL A 774 24.72 8.38 5.72
N PRO A 775 23.50 8.45 6.30
CA PRO A 775 23.32 8.29 7.74
C PRO A 775 23.76 6.91 8.23
N SER A 776 24.27 6.86 9.46
CA SER A 776 24.62 5.59 10.09
C SER A 776 23.39 4.70 10.22
N GLY A 777 23.45 3.47 9.69
CA GLY A 777 22.33 2.51 9.72
C GLY A 777 21.49 2.48 8.44
N VAL A 778 21.81 3.31 7.44
CA VAL A 778 21.21 3.27 6.11
C VAL A 778 22.15 2.47 5.20
N ASP A 779 22.00 1.14 5.21
CA ASP A 779 22.81 0.21 4.42
C ASP A 779 22.15 -0.18 3.10
N LYS A 780 20.85 0.08 2.96
CA LYS A 780 20.05 -0.20 1.77
C LYS A 780 19.44 1.05 1.14
N ASP A 781 19.17 1.00 -0.16
CA ASP A 781 18.36 1.96 -0.89
C ASP A 781 16.86 1.64 -0.81
N LEU A 782 16.04 2.36 -1.58
CA LEU A 782 14.59 2.17 -1.59
C LEU A 782 14.14 0.80 -2.14
N ASP A 783 14.96 0.16 -2.99
CA ASP A 783 14.72 -1.18 -3.55
C ASP A 783 15.24 -2.31 -2.64
N GLY A 784 15.92 -1.97 -1.54
CA GLY A 784 16.58 -2.94 -0.67
C GLY A 784 17.96 -3.37 -1.16
N ASN A 785 18.50 -2.72 -2.18
CA ASN A 785 19.85 -2.91 -2.70
C ASN A 785 20.88 -2.23 -1.81
N GLN A 786 22.11 -2.73 -1.78
CA GLN A 786 23.17 -2.12 -0.97
C GLN A 786 23.44 -0.68 -1.37
N ARG A 787 23.48 0.22 -0.37
CA ARG A 787 23.51 1.68 -0.54
C ARG A 787 24.85 2.30 -0.92
N ILE A 788 25.95 1.65 -0.59
CA ILE A 788 27.27 2.09 -1.02
C ILE A 788 27.79 0.94 -1.87
N ALA A 789 27.54 1.06 -3.16
CA ALA A 789 27.93 0.10 -4.18
C ALA A 789 28.94 0.74 -5.16
N ASP A 790 29.56 -0.07 -6.01
CA ASP A 790 30.43 0.40 -7.09
C ASP A 790 29.66 0.19 -8.40
N GLY A 791 28.88 1.21 -8.79
CA GLY A 791 27.89 1.14 -9.87
C GLY A 791 28.53 1.14 -11.27
N ASP A 792 29.64 1.84 -11.43
CA ASP A 792 30.41 1.99 -12.66
C ASP A 792 31.61 1.01 -12.75
N ASN A 793 31.86 0.28 -11.65
CA ASN A 793 32.88 -0.76 -11.54
C ASN A 793 34.29 -0.22 -11.84
N ASP A 794 34.60 0.96 -11.34
CA ASP A 794 35.94 1.55 -11.33
C ASP A 794 36.82 1.02 -10.17
N GLY A 795 36.23 0.28 -9.23
CA GLY A 795 36.88 -0.27 -8.04
C GLY A 795 36.64 0.54 -6.77
N THR A 796 35.81 1.58 -6.81
CA THR A 796 35.53 2.49 -5.69
C THR A 796 34.03 2.55 -5.41
N ALA A 797 33.60 1.90 -4.32
CA ALA A 797 32.20 1.97 -3.92
C ALA A 797 31.81 3.38 -3.43
N THR A 798 30.90 4.04 -4.14
CA THR A 798 30.39 5.38 -3.85
C THR A 798 28.87 5.37 -3.96
N VAL A 799 28.18 6.05 -3.04
CA VAL A 799 26.73 6.17 -3.07
C VAL A 799 26.28 6.94 -4.32
N ASP A 800 25.20 6.51 -4.93
CA ASP A 800 24.54 7.25 -6.00
C ASP A 800 23.76 8.43 -5.44
N ILE A 801 23.63 9.48 -6.26
CA ILE A 801 22.75 10.59 -5.94
C ILE A 801 21.30 10.16 -6.20
N GLY A 802 20.39 10.37 -5.25
CA GLY A 802 18.95 10.06 -5.37
C GLY A 802 18.49 8.92 -4.49
N ALA A 803 17.26 8.44 -4.68
CA ALA A 803 16.66 7.41 -3.82
C ALA A 803 17.13 5.97 -4.10
N TYR A 804 17.62 5.70 -5.30
CA TYR A 804 17.97 4.37 -5.80
C TYR A 804 19.46 4.27 -6.10
N GLU A 805 20.05 3.09 -5.91
CA GLU A 805 21.39 2.76 -6.38
C GLU A 805 21.32 2.05 -7.74
N TYR A 806 22.16 2.49 -8.66
CA TYR A 806 22.50 1.78 -9.86
C TYR A 806 23.50 0.67 -9.51
N GLN A 807 23.09 -0.58 -9.71
CA GLN A 807 23.97 -1.72 -9.53
C GLN A 807 24.28 -2.35 -10.88
N MET A 808 25.54 -2.69 -11.13
CA MET A 808 25.92 -3.50 -12.30
C MET A 808 25.11 -4.79 -12.33
N GLN A 809 24.27 -4.92 -13.35
CA GLN A 809 23.53 -6.15 -13.61
C GLN A 809 24.29 -7.01 -14.61
N ILE A 810 24.58 -8.25 -14.22
CA ILE A 810 25.02 -9.28 -15.16
C ILE A 810 23.78 -9.75 -15.93
N THR A 811 23.60 -9.21 -17.14
CA THR A 811 22.58 -9.72 -18.05
C THR A 811 23.13 -10.94 -18.77
N ILE A 812 22.91 -12.13 -18.20
CA ILE A 812 23.15 -13.37 -18.94
C ILE A 812 22.02 -13.53 -19.96
N THR A 813 22.22 -13.08 -21.20
CA THR A 813 21.52 -13.74 -22.32
C THR A 813 21.95 -15.20 -22.30
N ARG A 814 21.00 -16.08 -22.00
CA ARG A 814 21.10 -17.54 -21.93
C ARG A 814 22.34 -18.10 -22.64
N LEU A 815 23.17 -18.79 -21.87
CA LEU A 815 24.19 -19.70 -22.38
C LEU A 815 23.51 -20.74 -23.31
N PRO A 816 23.88 -20.84 -24.60
CA PRO A 816 23.32 -21.89 -25.46
C PRO A 816 23.62 -23.28 -24.91
N ASP A 817 22.83 -24.29 -25.26
CA ASP A 817 23.06 -25.65 -24.76
C ASP A 817 24.36 -26.23 -25.34
N ALA A 818 25.25 -26.75 -24.49
CA ALA A 818 26.47 -27.42 -24.92
C ALA A 818 26.18 -28.87 -25.32
N ALA A 819 26.65 -29.31 -26.50
CA ALA A 819 26.55 -30.70 -26.94
C ALA A 819 27.83 -31.49 -26.57
N GLU A 820 27.67 -32.73 -26.13
CA GLU A 820 28.78 -33.61 -25.74
C GLU A 820 29.79 -33.79 -26.90
N GLY A 821 31.07 -33.50 -26.64
CA GLY A 821 32.16 -33.63 -27.61
C GLY A 821 32.35 -32.46 -28.59
N VAL A 822 31.58 -31.37 -28.46
CA VAL A 822 31.68 -30.18 -29.31
C VAL A 822 32.29 -29.00 -28.53
N ALA A 823 33.19 -28.24 -29.16
CA ALA A 823 33.75 -27.04 -28.55
C ALA A 823 32.64 -26.02 -28.26
N TYR A 824 32.50 -25.63 -26.98
CA TYR A 824 31.48 -24.72 -26.49
C TYR A 824 32.04 -23.31 -26.31
N SER A 825 31.35 -22.30 -26.83
CA SER A 825 31.68 -20.89 -26.60
C SER A 825 30.39 -20.09 -26.37
N CYS A 826 30.42 -19.19 -25.41
CA CYS A 826 29.33 -18.27 -25.11
C CYS A 826 29.90 -16.88 -24.85
N THR A 827 29.07 -15.86 -25.07
CA THR A 827 29.39 -14.47 -24.74
C THR A 827 28.51 -14.08 -23.56
N VAL A 828 29.14 -13.75 -22.44
CA VAL A 828 28.46 -13.11 -21.31
C VAL A 828 28.55 -11.60 -21.54
N ALA A 829 27.42 -10.91 -21.40
CA ALA A 829 27.37 -9.46 -21.42
C ALA A 829 27.19 -8.96 -19.98
N ALA A 830 27.94 -7.94 -19.62
CA ALA A 830 27.62 -7.11 -18.48
C ALA A 830 27.02 -5.81 -19.03
N THR A 831 26.01 -5.28 -18.36
CA THR A 831 25.43 -3.97 -18.67
C THR A 831 25.75 -3.02 -17.53
N GLY A 832 26.39 -1.89 -17.85
CA GLY A 832 26.89 -0.93 -16.87
C GLY A 832 28.40 -1.02 -16.62
N GLY A 833 29.04 0.11 -16.32
CA GLY A 833 30.46 0.24 -16.03
C GLY A 833 31.41 0.38 -17.23
N ASN A 834 32.69 0.63 -16.97
CA ASN A 834 33.71 0.83 -18.00
C ASN A 834 34.17 -0.50 -18.63
N TRP A 835 33.76 -0.73 -19.89
CA TRP A 835 34.06 -1.93 -20.69
C TRP A 835 35.55 -2.35 -20.71
N VAL A 836 36.48 -1.42 -20.46
CA VAL A 836 37.92 -1.67 -20.52
C VAL A 836 38.45 -2.41 -19.27
N ASN A 837 37.69 -2.44 -18.17
CA ASN A 837 38.13 -2.97 -16.87
C ASN A 837 37.43 -4.27 -16.43
N TYR A 838 36.58 -4.87 -17.29
CA TYR A 838 35.92 -6.13 -16.92
C TYR A 838 36.93 -7.27 -16.75
N ASN A 839 37.05 -7.77 -15.51
CA ASN A 839 37.78 -8.99 -15.20
C ASN A 839 36.80 -10.14 -15.06
N TRP A 840 36.74 -10.97 -16.08
CA TRP A 840 35.90 -12.16 -16.08
C TRP A 840 36.62 -13.31 -15.40
N SER A 841 36.01 -13.89 -14.37
CA SER A 841 36.47 -15.14 -13.76
C SER A 841 35.36 -16.16 -13.76
N ILE A 842 35.72 -17.44 -13.87
CA ILE A 842 34.81 -18.58 -13.79
C ILE A 842 35.27 -19.45 -12.62
N SER A 843 34.36 -19.75 -11.70
CA SER A 843 34.62 -20.63 -10.56
C SER A 843 33.75 -21.90 -10.67
N GLY A 844 34.17 -22.99 -10.01
CA GLY A 844 33.39 -24.23 -10.01
C GLY A 844 33.43 -25.03 -11.32
N GLN A 845 34.50 -24.95 -12.10
CA GLN A 845 34.62 -25.78 -13.31
C GLN A 845 34.59 -27.28 -12.95
N PRO A 846 33.68 -28.08 -13.54
CA PRO A 846 33.76 -29.53 -13.45
C PRO A 846 35.03 -30.02 -14.18
N SER A 847 35.70 -31.01 -13.59
CA SER A 847 36.96 -31.61 -14.08
C SER A 847 36.85 -32.30 -15.42
#